data_AF-A0A5D4RM25-F1
#
_entry.id   AF-A0A5D4RM25-F1
#
_cell.length_a   1.000
_cell.length_b   1.000
_cell.length_c   1.000
_cell.angle_alpha   90.00
_cell.angle_beta   90.00
_cell.angle_gamma   90.00
#
_symmetry.space_group_name_H-M   'P 1'
#
loop_
_entity.id
_entity.type
_entity.pdbx_description
1 polymer ?
#
loop_
_entity_poly.entity_id
_entity_poly.type
_entity_poly.pdbx_seq_one_letter_code
_entity_poly.pdbx_strand_id
1 'polypeptide(L)'
;MEEQSIKHRQLSHLSIDDIPLEGKRLSIEAGFLQSFVDDLHTYRFVLKERGSERIIPFSASFERTEEQMVLIRGELLLDPHLALFKPYSYWDLYLHSLGKDRHESESDNEGKYTRIKMNLEDIRLHSFFDANELFFPYRTKNGNVSFRKQEPITIGRLEQVDLNEGNILTFSGYSIYASQPESQMEVLGRQLVLTNNTDDEEIRLPLNGENRDDLASLYGQFDFSSAAFNGKLSLEELKRFSTNNYYKFYIETEVQRPEGIEYIRSPRLDYFPRNPMNQYHFSSFKSENKTWRIRVKPTKNSRYLTVRISQYSSMRETARRIKNFLSRVKSGRIVKRTYKLVFSFLGKLPPKKKQVVFESFLGKQYSCNPRAIYEYMLEHHPEYDMYWSIDPRSAAVFEGKGLKTINRFSIPWLFIMSRSKYWVSNSRLPIWIPKPSHTTYLQTWHGTPLKRLAADMDEVHMPGTNTAKYKRNFLKESSRWDYLISPNRYSSEIFARAFGFEKDMIESGYPRNDFLHNSNNAKTMDALKKRLDLPLDKKVILYAPTWRDNEFYAKGKYKFNLKLELDKMQEELGDEYIVLLRMHYLIAENLDITPFAGFAYDVSHHTDISELYLISDLLITDYSSVFFDYANLGRPMIFYVYDIENYRDTLRGFYFDFEAQAPGPLVKTTEDVIRHIQHPDPASQANFDAFYQKFCYLEDGEASKRVVEKVFKTK
;
A
#
# COMPACT_ATOMS: atom_id res chain seq x y z
N MET A 1 6.99 39.15 18.96
CA MET A 1 7.26 38.30 17.77
C MET A 1 7.69 36.95 18.32
N GLU A 2 6.70 36.21 18.82
CA GLU A 2 6.86 35.03 19.65
C GLU A 2 6.99 33.75 18.81
N GLU A 3 7.97 32.91 19.16
CA GLU A 3 7.76 31.47 19.36
C GLU A 3 7.03 30.66 18.26
N GLN A 4 7.24 30.99 16.98
CA GLN A 4 6.71 30.18 15.87
C GLN A 4 7.76 29.27 15.23
N SER A 5 7.85 28.07 15.82
CA SER A 5 7.97 26.78 15.12
C SER A 5 9.35 26.24 14.70
N ILE A 6 10.30 26.09 15.62
CA ILE A 6 11.32 25.05 15.46
C ILE A 6 10.68 23.71 15.88
N LYS A 7 10.16 22.97 14.90
CA LYS A 7 9.59 21.62 15.14
C LYS A 7 10.73 20.66 15.44
N HIS A 8 10.69 20.00 16.59
CA HIS A 8 11.70 19.03 17.04
C HIS A 8 12.13 18.06 15.90
N ARG A 9 13.45 17.92 15.70
CA ARG A 9 14.12 17.04 14.71
C ARG A 9 14.19 17.57 13.26
N GLN A 10 14.62 18.82 13.10
CA GLN A 10 14.84 19.44 11.79
C GLN A 10 16.30 19.84 11.62
N LEU A 11 16.87 19.58 10.43
CA LEU A 11 18.14 20.18 10.05
C LEU A 11 17.97 21.70 9.94
N SER A 12 18.92 22.42 10.55
CA SER A 12 19.12 23.86 10.37
C SER A 12 20.14 24.15 9.27
N HIS A 13 21.07 23.23 9.01
CA HIS A 13 22.13 23.41 8.01
C HIS A 13 22.52 22.08 7.35
N LEU A 14 22.85 22.12 6.06
CA LEU A 14 23.47 21.04 5.30
C LEU A 14 24.38 21.65 4.22
N SER A 15 25.65 21.30 4.21
CA SER A 15 26.61 21.68 3.15
C SER A 15 27.43 20.47 2.71
N ILE A 16 27.91 20.51 1.47
CA ILE A 16 28.97 19.62 1.00
C ILE A 16 30.07 20.53 0.46
N ASP A 17 31.19 20.54 1.14
CA ASP A 17 32.30 21.43 0.87
C ASP A 17 33.49 20.61 0.33
N ASP A 18 34.20 21.17 -0.64
CA ASP A 18 35.45 20.59 -1.14
C ASP A 18 36.60 21.10 -0.29
N ILE A 19 37.27 20.21 0.44
CA ILE A 19 38.42 20.57 1.26
C ILE A 19 39.69 20.23 0.48
N PRO A 20 40.55 21.22 0.17
CA PRO A 20 41.82 20.95 -0.49
C PRO A 20 42.61 19.87 0.24
N LEU A 21 43.04 18.82 -0.48
CA LEU A 21 43.84 17.69 0.01
C LEU A 21 43.14 16.70 0.97
N GLU A 22 41.97 17.03 1.53
CA GLU A 22 41.20 16.15 2.45
C GLU A 22 39.97 15.51 1.79
N GLY A 23 39.46 16.11 0.71
CA GLY A 23 38.35 15.55 -0.06
C GLY A 23 36.99 16.19 0.23
N LYS A 24 35.90 15.54 -0.21
CA LYS A 24 34.53 16.05 -0.03
C LYS A 24 34.03 15.84 1.40
N ARG A 25 33.70 16.93 2.11
CA ARG A 25 33.11 16.89 3.46
C ARG A 25 31.63 17.22 3.43
N LEU A 26 30.80 16.32 3.96
CA LEU A 26 29.39 16.55 4.27
C LEU A 26 29.26 17.08 5.71
N SER A 27 28.77 18.31 5.84
CA SER A 27 28.52 18.96 7.13
C SER A 27 27.01 19.12 7.34
N ILE A 28 26.53 18.77 8.53
CA ILE A 28 25.11 18.89 8.90
C ILE A 28 24.94 19.45 10.30
N GLU A 29 23.87 20.22 10.50
CA GLU A 29 23.51 20.76 11.83
C GLU A 29 22.02 20.59 12.09
N ALA A 30 21.66 20.20 13.32
CA ALA A 30 20.29 20.23 13.79
C ALA A 30 20.18 20.65 15.26
N GLY A 31 19.17 21.47 15.55
CA GLY A 31 18.82 21.91 16.90
C GLY A 31 17.80 20.99 17.58
N PHE A 32 18.04 20.69 18.86
CA PHE A 32 17.17 19.88 19.71
C PHE A 32 16.94 20.57 21.07
N LEU A 33 15.78 20.36 21.70
CA LEU A 33 15.64 20.78 23.10
C LEU A 33 16.53 19.90 23.97
N GLN A 34 17.12 20.49 25.00
CA GLN A 34 17.95 19.78 25.96
C GLN A 34 17.24 18.57 26.59
N SER A 35 15.92 18.67 26.84
CA SER A 35 15.08 17.57 27.35
C SER A 35 14.86 16.39 26.38
N PHE A 36 15.24 16.53 25.11
CA PHE A 36 15.27 15.42 24.16
C PHE A 36 16.63 14.72 24.11
N VAL A 37 17.67 15.34 24.67
CA VAL A 37 19.07 14.93 24.54
C VAL A 37 19.69 14.91 25.95
N ASP A 38 19.09 14.12 26.84
CA ASP A 38 19.46 14.04 28.26
C ASP A 38 20.91 13.55 28.48
N ASP A 39 21.52 12.92 27.48
CA ASP A 39 22.92 12.48 27.47
C ASP A 39 23.56 12.71 26.09
N LEU A 40 24.28 13.83 25.94
CA LEU A 40 24.85 14.26 24.65
C LEU A 40 25.87 13.26 24.08
N HIS A 41 26.54 12.49 24.93
CA HIS A 41 27.55 11.51 24.49
C HIS A 41 26.96 10.29 23.79
N THR A 42 25.64 10.12 23.86
CA THR A 42 24.94 8.97 23.30
C THR A 42 24.37 9.21 21.90
N TYR A 43 24.48 10.41 21.33
CA TYR A 43 23.86 10.69 20.03
C TYR A 43 24.90 10.89 18.92
N ARG A 44 24.63 10.36 17.73
CA ARG A 44 25.41 10.68 16.52
C ARG A 44 24.56 10.64 15.27
N PHE A 45 24.92 11.41 14.25
CA PHE A 45 24.32 11.24 12.94
C PHE A 45 24.90 10.01 12.24
N VAL A 46 24.08 9.37 11.41
CA VAL A 46 24.49 8.25 10.56
C VAL A 46 23.78 8.28 9.21
N LEU A 47 24.45 7.79 8.17
CA LEU A 47 23.81 7.38 6.92
C LEU A 47 23.58 5.87 6.97
N LYS A 48 22.33 5.41 6.78
CA LYS A 48 21.99 3.99 6.67
C LYS A 48 21.49 3.66 5.26
N GLU A 49 22.02 2.61 4.64
CA GLU A 49 21.56 2.12 3.34
C GLU A 49 20.19 1.43 3.47
N ARG A 50 19.23 1.73 2.58
CA ARG A 50 17.92 1.06 2.61
C ARG A 50 18.03 -0.40 2.21
N GLY A 51 17.48 -1.29 3.04
CA GLY A 51 17.46 -2.73 2.77
C GLY A 51 18.80 -3.43 3.06
N SER A 52 19.68 -2.78 3.82
CA SER A 52 21.03 -3.25 4.15
C SER A 52 21.38 -2.83 5.58
N GLU A 53 22.30 -3.55 6.22
CA GLU A 53 22.83 -3.20 7.55
C GLU A 53 24.03 -2.25 7.49
N ARG A 54 24.37 -1.73 6.31
CA ARG A 54 25.46 -0.76 6.17
C ARG A 54 25.10 0.59 6.78
N ILE A 55 26.02 1.07 7.62
CA ILE A 55 25.90 2.34 8.34
C ILE A 55 27.24 3.07 8.24
N ILE A 56 27.21 4.35 7.90
CA ILE A 56 28.38 5.24 7.97
C ILE A 56 28.09 6.32 9.03
N PRO A 57 28.86 6.36 10.13
CA PRO A 57 28.67 7.34 11.18
C PRO A 57 29.35 8.67 10.83
N PHE A 58 28.77 9.77 11.29
CA PHE A 58 29.40 11.09 11.28
C PHE A 58 30.28 11.24 12.54
N SER A 59 31.34 12.03 12.46
CA SER A 59 31.91 12.66 13.64
C SER A 59 30.90 13.68 14.18
N ALA A 60 30.82 13.84 15.50
CA ALA A 60 29.82 14.71 16.12
C ALA A 60 30.47 15.71 17.08
N SER A 61 30.02 16.95 17.03
CA SER A 61 30.30 17.98 18.04
C SER A 61 28.99 18.59 18.55
N PHE A 62 29.03 19.05 19.80
CA PHE A 62 27.83 19.48 20.53
C PHE A 62 28.06 20.86 21.12
N GLU A 63 27.10 21.75 20.90
CA GLU A 63 27.12 23.10 21.45
C GLU A 63 25.80 23.35 22.20
N ARG A 64 25.90 23.76 23.47
CA ARG A 64 24.74 24.15 24.28
C ARG A 64 24.50 25.64 24.10
N THR A 65 23.26 26.01 23.78
CA THR A 65 22.87 27.41 23.64
C THR A 65 22.14 27.89 24.90
N GLU A 66 22.06 29.21 25.10
CA GLU A 66 21.45 29.84 26.29
C GLU A 66 19.93 29.56 26.42
N GLU A 67 19.27 29.13 25.35
CA GLU A 67 17.80 28.91 25.27
C GLU A 67 17.35 27.45 25.58
N GLN A 68 18.09 26.69 26.39
CA GLN A 68 17.83 25.25 26.65
C GLN A 68 17.78 24.38 25.38
N MET A 69 18.50 24.81 24.34
CA MET A 69 18.66 24.09 23.08
C MET A 69 20.08 23.55 22.96
N VAL A 70 20.22 22.45 22.23
CA VAL A 70 21.49 21.83 21.88
C VAL A 70 21.59 21.77 20.37
N LEU A 71 22.66 22.34 19.83
CA LEU A 71 23.06 22.19 18.45
C LEU A 71 23.96 20.96 18.34
N ILE A 72 23.55 20.00 17.52
CA ILE A 72 24.37 18.84 17.15
C ILE A 72 24.90 19.09 15.75
N ARG A 73 26.22 19.12 15.60
CA ARG A 73 26.92 19.20 14.32
C ARG A 73 27.50 17.84 13.98
N GLY A 74 27.32 17.42 12.73
CA GLY A 74 27.86 16.19 12.19
C GLY A 74 28.75 16.47 11.00
N GLU A 75 29.95 15.88 10.96
CA GLU A 75 30.83 15.92 9.79
C GLU A 75 31.14 14.50 9.29
N LEU A 76 31.20 14.35 7.97
CA LEU A 76 31.54 13.09 7.31
C LEU A 76 32.40 13.36 6.08
N LEU A 77 33.60 12.77 6.02
CA LEU A 77 34.38 12.70 4.79
C LEU A 77 33.74 11.65 3.86
N LEU A 78 33.31 12.07 2.68
CA LEU A 78 32.55 11.23 1.76
C LEU A 78 33.44 10.32 0.91
N ASP A 79 34.62 10.79 0.51
CA ASP A 79 35.49 10.09 -0.47
C ASP A 79 35.84 8.64 -0.09
N PRO A 80 36.15 8.30 1.18
CA PRO A 80 36.39 6.91 1.59
C PRO A 80 35.17 5.99 1.42
N HIS A 81 33.99 6.57 1.26
CA HIS A 81 32.71 5.87 1.23
C HIS A 81 32.00 5.94 -0.13
N LEU A 82 32.48 6.72 -1.10
CA LEU A 82 31.79 6.94 -2.39
C LEU A 82 31.51 5.64 -3.16
N ALA A 83 32.39 4.65 -3.04
CA ALA A 83 32.22 3.32 -3.63
C ALA A 83 31.01 2.53 -3.05
N LEU A 84 30.56 2.86 -1.83
CA LEU A 84 29.37 2.25 -1.21
C LEU A 84 28.07 2.77 -1.83
N PHE A 85 28.08 4.00 -2.36
CA PHE A 85 26.91 4.62 -2.99
C PHE A 85 26.74 4.09 -4.41
N LYS A 86 26.21 2.86 -4.54
CA LYS A 86 25.89 2.28 -5.83
C LYS A 86 24.80 3.09 -6.56
N PRO A 87 24.77 3.07 -7.90
CA PRO A 87 23.69 3.70 -8.67
C PRO A 87 22.34 3.19 -8.17
N TYR A 88 21.38 4.10 -7.96
CA TYR A 88 20.04 3.79 -7.46
C TYR A 88 19.96 3.26 -6.01
N SER A 89 21.06 3.22 -5.25
CA SER A 89 21.01 2.98 -3.80
C SER A 89 20.49 4.21 -3.06
N TYR A 90 19.82 3.99 -1.92
CA TYR A 90 19.25 5.07 -1.11
C TYR A 90 19.88 5.07 0.27
N TRP A 91 20.45 6.21 0.63
CA TRP A 91 21.10 6.40 1.93
C TRP A 91 20.30 7.39 2.77
N ASP A 92 19.81 6.93 3.89
CA ASP A 92 18.88 7.65 4.73
C ASP A 92 19.62 8.27 5.92
N LEU A 93 19.48 9.58 6.12
CA LEU A 93 20.03 10.26 7.30
C LEU A 93 19.21 10.00 8.57
N TYR A 94 19.89 9.58 9.63
CA TYR A 94 19.33 9.36 10.96
C TYR A 94 20.15 10.06 12.04
N LEU A 95 19.50 10.39 13.14
CA LEU A 95 20.11 10.55 14.45
C LEU A 95 19.98 9.23 15.20
N HIS A 96 21.10 8.64 15.58
CA HIS A 96 21.19 7.39 16.31
C HIS A 96 21.46 7.69 17.79
N SER A 97 20.60 7.18 18.69
CA SER A 97 20.79 7.19 20.14
C SER A 97 21.41 5.87 20.58
N LEU A 98 22.69 5.86 20.90
CA LEU A 98 23.40 4.78 21.57
C LEU A 98 22.76 4.56 22.95
N GLY A 99 22.45 3.33 23.33
CA GLY A 99 21.84 3.03 24.63
C GLY A 99 22.71 3.52 25.80
N LYS A 100 22.11 3.71 26.98
CA LYS A 100 22.92 3.85 28.20
C LYS A 100 23.59 2.50 28.46
N ASP A 101 24.90 2.50 28.66
CA ASP A 101 25.63 1.38 29.27
C ASP A 101 25.01 1.09 30.65
N ARG A 102 24.03 0.19 30.67
CA ARG A 102 23.56 -0.50 31.85
C ARG A 102 23.67 -1.97 31.52
N HIS A 103 24.39 -2.69 32.36
CA HIS A 103 24.55 -4.15 32.33
C HIS A 103 23.19 -4.85 32.28
N GLU A 104 22.64 -5.03 31.08
CA GLU A 104 21.55 -5.95 30.75
C GLU A 104 21.90 -6.58 29.38
N SER A 105 21.51 -7.84 29.21
CA SER A 105 21.92 -8.79 28.16
C SER A 105 22.08 -8.23 26.73
N GLU A 106 23.10 -8.74 26.02
CA GLU A 106 23.58 -8.35 24.68
C GLU A 106 22.54 -8.32 23.54
N SER A 107 21.27 -8.66 23.76
CA SER A 107 20.23 -8.67 22.71
C SER A 107 19.36 -7.41 22.63
N ASP A 108 19.39 -6.50 23.62
CA ASP A 108 18.50 -5.32 23.70
C ASP A 108 19.23 -3.97 23.51
N ASN A 109 20.53 -3.99 23.15
CA ASN A 109 21.38 -2.80 23.10
C ASN A 109 21.46 -2.13 21.71
N GLU A 110 20.49 -2.37 20.83
CA GLU A 110 20.40 -1.65 19.55
C GLU A 110 19.76 -0.27 19.76
N GLY A 111 20.61 0.75 19.72
CA GLY A 111 20.22 2.13 19.86
C GLY A 111 19.10 2.59 18.91
N LYS A 112 18.40 3.67 19.28
CA LYS A 112 17.21 4.13 18.56
C LYS A 112 17.58 5.04 17.39
N TYR A 113 17.18 4.67 16.17
CA TYR A 113 17.32 5.50 14.97
C TYR A 113 16.12 6.44 14.75
N THR A 114 16.39 7.72 14.57
CA THR A 114 15.39 8.76 14.30
C THR A 114 15.68 9.47 12.98
N ARG A 115 14.76 9.40 12.01
CA ARG A 115 14.90 10.12 10.72
C ARG A 115 14.89 11.64 10.94
N ILE A 116 15.79 12.33 10.26
CA ILE A 116 15.89 13.79 10.30
C ILE A 116 15.13 14.43 9.13
N LYS A 117 14.40 15.51 9.42
CA LYS A 117 13.59 16.25 8.44
C LYS A 117 14.27 17.53 7.98
N MET A 118 13.98 17.94 6.74
CA MET A 118 14.36 19.25 6.20
C MET A 118 13.12 20.13 6.02
N ASN A 119 13.18 21.37 6.50
CA ASN A 119 12.03 22.28 6.49
C ASN A 119 12.00 23.17 5.24
N LEU A 120 13.04 23.91 4.87
CA LEU A 120 12.95 24.86 3.75
C LEU A 120 14.34 25.22 3.15
N GLU A 121 14.80 24.50 2.12
CA GLU A 121 15.94 24.87 1.25
C GLU A 121 16.02 23.92 0.03
N ASP A 122 16.65 24.35 -1.09
CA ASP A 122 16.94 23.43 -2.22
C ASP A 122 18.25 22.71 -1.95
N ILE A 123 18.16 21.64 -1.16
CA ILE A 123 19.34 20.88 -0.79
C ILE A 123 20.04 20.24 -2.00
N ARG A 124 19.34 20.06 -3.13
CA ARG A 124 19.90 19.39 -4.33
C ARG A 124 21.01 20.21 -5.00
N LEU A 125 21.15 21.50 -4.70
CA LEU A 125 22.30 22.27 -5.20
C LEU A 125 23.60 21.96 -4.42
N HIS A 126 23.51 21.40 -3.22
CA HIS A 126 24.66 20.83 -2.51
C HIS A 126 24.99 19.45 -3.08
N SER A 127 25.43 19.42 -4.33
CA SER A 127 25.71 18.20 -5.10
C SER A 127 27.04 18.32 -5.81
N PHE A 128 27.64 17.18 -6.12
CA PHE A 128 28.91 17.11 -6.84
C PHE A 128 28.96 15.86 -7.72
N PHE A 129 29.90 15.85 -8.66
CA PHE A 129 30.15 14.70 -9.52
C PHE A 129 31.19 13.77 -8.91
N ASP A 130 30.87 12.49 -8.91
CA ASP A 130 31.79 11.39 -8.65
C ASP A 130 31.90 10.58 -9.95
N ALA A 131 33.02 10.76 -10.66
CA ALA A 131 33.12 10.40 -12.08
C ALA A 131 31.92 10.95 -12.89
N ASN A 132 31.23 10.12 -13.65
CA ASN A 132 30.10 10.54 -14.51
C ASN A 132 28.74 10.58 -13.77
N GLU A 133 28.72 10.33 -12.46
CA GLU A 133 27.49 10.26 -11.68
C GLU A 133 27.36 11.45 -10.73
N LEU A 134 26.13 11.94 -10.56
CA LEU A 134 25.80 12.99 -9.62
C LEU A 134 25.48 12.38 -8.25
N PHE A 135 26.25 12.75 -7.24
CA PHE A 135 25.90 12.55 -5.84
C PHE A 135 25.10 13.75 -5.33
N PHE A 136 23.93 13.50 -4.75
CA PHE A 136 23.10 14.58 -4.24
C PHE A 136 22.18 14.21 -3.07
N PRO A 137 21.94 15.16 -2.15
CA PRO A 137 20.89 15.06 -1.15
C PRO A 137 19.52 15.36 -1.77
N TYR A 138 18.49 14.69 -1.26
CA TYR A 138 17.11 14.92 -1.67
C TYR A 138 16.14 14.72 -0.49
N ARG A 139 14.96 15.34 -0.63
CA ARG A 139 13.88 15.27 0.34
C ARG A 139 12.89 14.18 -0.05
N THR A 140 12.68 13.22 0.84
CA THR A 140 11.66 12.17 0.64
C THR A 140 10.24 12.74 0.71
N LYS A 141 9.23 11.98 0.27
CA LYS A 141 7.80 12.34 0.39
C LYS A 141 7.39 12.68 1.83
N ASN A 142 8.06 12.12 2.85
CA ASN A 142 7.75 12.40 4.26
C ASN A 142 8.51 13.60 4.84
N GLY A 143 9.33 14.26 4.01
CA GLY A 143 10.16 15.40 4.39
C GLY A 143 11.50 15.03 5.03
N ASN A 144 11.88 13.75 5.03
CA ASN A 144 13.17 13.30 5.56
C ASN A 144 14.29 13.49 4.55
N VAL A 145 15.51 13.72 5.02
CA VAL A 145 16.71 13.85 4.19
C VAL A 145 17.29 12.49 3.83
N SER A 146 17.70 12.33 2.57
CA SER A 146 18.35 11.13 2.04
C SER A 146 19.33 11.53 0.95
N PHE A 147 20.25 10.65 0.61
CA PHE A 147 21.29 10.84 -0.39
C PHE A 147 21.18 9.72 -1.43
N ARG A 148 21.59 10.01 -2.66
CA ARG A 148 21.70 9.03 -3.74
C ARG A 148 22.79 9.44 -4.73
N LYS A 149 23.27 8.45 -5.46
CA LYS A 149 24.17 8.59 -6.61
C LYS A 149 23.49 8.01 -7.85
N GLN A 150 23.49 8.76 -8.95
CA GLN A 150 22.88 8.35 -10.23
C GLN A 150 23.34 9.28 -11.36
N GLU A 151 22.90 9.01 -12.58
CA GLU A 151 23.10 9.88 -13.74
C GLU A 151 22.63 11.34 -13.50
N PRO A 152 23.28 12.32 -14.18
CA PRO A 152 22.89 13.73 -14.21
C PRO A 152 21.38 13.96 -14.31
N ILE A 153 20.87 14.91 -13.52
CA ILE A 153 19.45 15.29 -13.53
C ILE A 153 19.25 16.77 -13.76
N THR A 154 18.07 17.12 -14.26
CA THR A 154 17.61 18.51 -14.17
C THR A 154 17.20 18.84 -12.74
N ILE A 155 17.86 19.83 -12.15
CA ILE A 155 17.47 20.43 -10.86
C ILE A 155 16.70 21.71 -11.17
N GLY A 156 15.42 21.71 -10.82
CA GLY A 156 14.53 22.84 -11.08
C GLY A 156 13.62 23.16 -9.88
N ARG A 157 13.34 24.46 -9.72
CA ARG A 157 12.51 24.98 -8.64
C ARG A 157 11.73 26.22 -9.07
N LEU A 158 10.51 26.34 -8.56
CA LEU A 158 9.71 27.56 -8.61
C LEU A 158 9.95 28.38 -7.33
N GLU A 159 10.33 29.63 -7.51
CA GLU A 159 10.63 30.57 -6.42
C GLU A 159 9.45 31.50 -6.16
N GLN A 160 8.83 32.01 -7.23
CA GLN A 160 7.64 32.84 -7.16
C GLN A 160 6.54 32.25 -8.00
N VAL A 161 5.33 32.25 -7.46
CA VAL A 161 4.11 31.87 -8.16
C VAL A 161 3.04 32.82 -7.68
N ASP A 162 2.35 33.49 -8.61
CA ASP A 162 1.22 34.35 -8.30
C ASP A 162 0.08 34.13 -9.30
N LEU A 163 -1.14 34.43 -8.86
CA LEU A 163 -2.35 34.32 -9.67
C LEU A 163 -3.10 35.63 -9.59
N ASN A 164 -3.19 36.32 -10.72
CA ASN A 164 -3.88 37.59 -10.81
C ASN A 164 -5.40 37.43 -11.02
N GLU A 165 -6.12 38.56 -10.98
CA GLU A 165 -7.57 38.62 -11.16
C GLU A 165 -8.04 38.13 -12.55
N GLY A 166 -7.17 38.19 -13.56
CA GLY A 166 -7.42 37.68 -14.91
C GLY A 166 -7.16 36.18 -15.09
N ASN A 167 -7.01 35.41 -13.99
CA ASN A 167 -6.64 33.99 -14.01
C ASN A 167 -5.31 33.69 -14.72
N ILE A 168 -4.41 34.67 -14.79
CA ILE A 168 -3.07 34.50 -15.35
C ILE A 168 -2.15 34.07 -14.21
N LEU A 169 -1.61 32.86 -14.34
CA LEU A 169 -0.57 32.35 -13.46
C LEU A 169 0.77 32.95 -13.91
N THR A 170 1.38 33.76 -13.06
CA THR A 170 2.76 34.20 -13.25
C THR A 170 3.67 33.34 -12.38
N PHE A 171 4.82 32.98 -12.91
CA PHE A 171 5.78 32.16 -12.17
C PHE A 171 7.21 32.47 -12.58
N SER A 172 8.14 32.29 -11.65
CA SER A 172 9.56 32.38 -11.91
C SER A 172 10.34 31.41 -11.02
N GLY A 173 11.54 31.08 -11.46
CA GLY A 173 12.43 30.16 -10.77
C GLY A 173 13.71 29.92 -11.53
N TYR A 174 14.33 28.77 -11.30
CA TYR A 174 15.52 28.36 -12.03
C TYR A 174 15.48 26.87 -12.35
N SER A 175 16.19 26.49 -13.40
CA SER A 175 16.39 25.11 -13.82
C SER A 175 17.77 24.94 -14.45
N ILE A 176 18.55 24.04 -13.88
CA ILE A 176 19.85 23.63 -14.43
C ILE A 176 19.81 22.15 -14.78
N TYR A 177 20.50 21.75 -15.84
CA TYR A 177 20.87 20.36 -16.01
C TYR A 177 22.20 20.16 -15.28
N ALA A 178 22.20 19.34 -14.24
CA ALA A 178 23.39 19.09 -13.44
C ALA A 178 24.32 18.14 -14.20
N SER A 179 24.99 18.65 -15.24
CA SER A 179 26.07 18.01 -15.99
C SER A 179 27.43 18.60 -15.65
N GLN A 180 28.50 17.87 -15.97
CA GLN A 180 29.86 18.38 -15.82
C GLN A 180 30.11 19.53 -16.82
N PRO A 181 30.89 20.56 -16.45
CA PRO A 181 31.25 21.67 -17.36
C PRO A 181 31.92 21.21 -18.66
N GLU A 182 32.66 20.11 -18.65
CA GLU A 182 33.43 19.59 -19.80
C GLU A 182 32.58 18.75 -20.77
N SER A 183 31.28 18.59 -20.53
CA SER A 183 30.43 17.59 -21.19
C SER A 183 30.09 17.85 -22.67
N GLN A 184 30.70 18.84 -23.33
CA GLN A 184 30.40 19.25 -24.73
C GLN A 184 28.89 19.43 -25.00
N MET A 185 28.12 19.79 -23.97
CA MET A 185 26.69 20.02 -24.06
C MET A 185 26.40 21.52 -24.06
N GLU A 186 25.64 21.96 -25.06
CA GLU A 186 25.15 23.35 -25.12
C GLU A 186 23.64 23.36 -24.89
N VAL A 187 23.17 24.17 -23.94
CA VAL A 187 21.73 24.33 -23.68
C VAL A 187 21.15 25.33 -24.67
N LEU A 188 20.34 24.85 -25.61
CA LEU A 188 19.73 25.66 -26.67
C LEU A 188 18.48 26.41 -26.19
N GLY A 189 17.73 25.83 -25.25
CA GLY A 189 16.48 26.42 -24.79
C GLY A 189 15.80 25.65 -23.66
N ARG A 190 14.81 26.28 -23.03
CA ARG A 190 13.98 25.68 -21.98
C ARG A 190 12.50 25.93 -22.26
N GLN A 191 11.66 24.96 -21.95
CA GLN A 191 10.21 25.06 -22.06
C GLN A 191 9.53 24.57 -20.78
N LEU A 192 8.44 25.22 -20.38
CA LEU A 192 7.56 24.68 -19.35
C LEU A 192 6.64 23.65 -19.99
N VAL A 193 6.61 22.45 -19.43
CA VAL A 193 5.66 21.40 -19.82
C VAL A 193 4.63 21.21 -18.73
N LEU A 194 3.35 21.30 -19.09
CA LEU A 194 2.23 20.95 -18.23
C LEU A 194 1.58 19.66 -18.69
N THR A 195 1.45 18.70 -17.79
CA THR A 195 0.68 17.46 -18.04
C THR A 195 -0.55 17.44 -17.16
N ASN A 196 -1.69 16.97 -17.66
CA ASN A 196 -2.86 16.74 -16.81
C ASN A 196 -2.91 15.31 -16.24
N ASN A 197 -4.08 14.85 -15.83
CA ASN A 197 -4.30 13.53 -15.23
C ASN A 197 -5.42 12.73 -15.89
N THR A 198 -5.90 13.17 -17.06
CA THR A 198 -7.12 12.66 -17.68
C THR A 198 -6.91 12.18 -19.11
N ASP A 199 -6.04 12.82 -19.88
CA ASP A 199 -5.80 12.48 -21.29
C ASP A 199 -4.31 12.54 -21.67
N ASP A 200 -3.42 12.71 -20.68
CA ASP A 200 -1.96 12.81 -20.83
C ASP A 200 -1.49 13.87 -21.86
N GLU A 201 -2.36 14.83 -22.23
CA GLU A 201 -2.01 15.94 -23.13
C GLU A 201 -0.97 16.87 -22.49
N GLU A 202 0.00 17.31 -23.30
CA GLU A 202 1.09 18.18 -22.88
C GLU A 202 0.94 19.58 -23.46
N ILE A 203 1.00 20.58 -22.59
CA ILE A 203 1.06 21.99 -22.98
C ILE A 203 2.48 22.48 -22.77
N ARG A 204 3.07 23.01 -23.84
CA ARG A 204 4.46 23.48 -23.88
C ARG A 204 4.47 25.00 -24.03
N LEU A 205 5.20 25.68 -23.14
CA LEU A 205 5.37 27.13 -23.18
C LEU A 205 6.86 27.44 -23.26
N PRO A 206 7.32 28.24 -24.23
CA PRO A 206 8.70 28.69 -24.25
C PRO A 206 9.01 29.51 -22.99
N LEU A 207 10.21 29.35 -22.46
CA LEU A 207 10.71 30.11 -21.33
C LEU A 207 11.94 30.90 -21.76
N ASN A 208 12.01 32.16 -21.32
CA ASN A 208 13.20 32.97 -21.52
C ASN A 208 14.21 32.65 -20.42
N GLY A 209 15.46 32.43 -20.82
CA GLY A 209 16.60 32.18 -19.94
C GLY A 209 17.31 33.49 -19.56
N GLU A 210 17.59 33.67 -18.27
CA GLU A 210 18.52 34.69 -17.78
C GLU A 210 19.58 34.03 -16.89
N ASN A 211 20.73 34.65 -16.73
CA ASN A 211 21.80 34.13 -15.88
C ASN A 211 21.43 34.24 -14.39
N ARG A 212 21.87 33.26 -13.59
CA ARG A 212 21.72 33.26 -12.12
C ARG A 212 23.07 33.40 -11.42
N ASP A 213 23.66 34.60 -11.51
CA ASP A 213 24.97 34.90 -10.93
C ASP A 213 25.00 34.72 -9.40
N ASP A 214 23.84 34.94 -8.74
CA ASP A 214 23.65 34.71 -7.31
C ASP A 214 23.82 33.23 -6.93
N LEU A 215 23.34 32.32 -7.77
CA LEU A 215 23.51 30.87 -7.58
C LEU A 215 24.88 30.39 -8.07
N ALA A 216 25.39 30.95 -9.17
CA ALA A 216 26.72 30.65 -9.69
C ALA A 216 27.82 30.95 -8.64
N SER A 217 27.67 32.04 -7.90
CA SER A 217 28.61 32.42 -6.83
C SER A 217 28.60 31.45 -5.64
N LEU A 218 27.49 30.73 -5.41
CA LEU A 218 27.31 29.81 -4.29
C LEU A 218 27.54 28.34 -4.68
N TYR A 219 27.26 27.99 -5.94
CA TYR A 219 27.25 26.62 -6.47
C TYR A 219 27.98 26.54 -7.81
N GLY A 220 29.17 27.15 -7.89
CA GLY A 220 29.95 27.30 -9.14
C GLY A 220 30.37 26.00 -9.83
N GLN A 221 30.06 24.83 -9.27
CA GLN A 221 30.23 23.53 -9.91
C GLN A 221 29.20 23.22 -11.01
N PHE A 222 28.12 24.01 -11.13
CA PHE A 222 27.11 23.87 -12.17
C PHE A 222 27.07 25.09 -13.10
N ASP A 223 26.62 24.86 -14.34
CA ASP A 223 26.34 25.95 -15.26
C ASP A 223 24.98 26.61 -14.95
N PHE A 224 25.04 27.87 -14.52
CA PHE A 224 23.87 28.72 -14.27
C PHE A 224 23.60 29.72 -15.39
N SER A 225 24.28 29.58 -16.53
CA SER A 225 23.98 30.34 -17.74
C SER A 225 22.56 30.02 -18.22
N SER A 226 21.79 31.08 -18.50
CA SER A 226 20.37 30.98 -18.89
C SER A 226 19.49 30.15 -17.94
N ALA A 227 19.90 29.96 -16.67
CA ALA A 227 19.24 29.05 -15.74
C ALA A 227 17.94 29.60 -15.15
N ALA A 228 17.77 30.92 -15.07
CA ALA A 228 16.53 31.52 -14.64
C ALA A 228 15.43 31.25 -15.67
N PHE A 229 14.20 31.11 -15.20
CA PHE A 229 13.05 31.16 -16.07
C PHE A 229 11.94 32.00 -15.45
N ASN A 230 11.17 32.65 -16.30
CA ASN A 230 9.90 33.26 -15.94
C ASN A 230 8.86 32.99 -17.03
N GLY A 231 7.60 33.00 -16.65
CA GLY A 231 6.51 32.75 -17.58
C GLY A 231 5.17 33.24 -17.07
N LYS A 232 4.24 33.37 -18.02
CA LYS A 232 2.84 33.68 -17.78
C LYS A 232 2.00 32.62 -18.49
N LEU A 233 1.00 32.10 -17.79
CA LEU A 233 0.08 31.12 -18.34
C LEU A 233 -1.36 31.57 -18.06
N SER A 234 -2.13 31.79 -19.11
CA SER A 234 -3.58 31.97 -18.98
C SER A 234 -4.21 30.63 -18.58
N LEU A 235 -4.70 30.53 -17.35
CA LEU A 235 -5.35 29.30 -16.88
C LEU A 235 -6.72 29.08 -17.54
N GLU A 236 -7.22 30.08 -18.26
CA GLU A 236 -8.40 29.94 -19.11
C GLU A 236 -8.09 29.17 -20.39
N GLU A 237 -6.86 29.16 -20.90
CA GLU A 237 -6.50 28.38 -22.10
C GLU A 237 -6.43 26.88 -21.83
N LEU A 238 -6.36 26.48 -20.55
CA LEU A 238 -6.45 25.10 -20.07
C LEU A 238 -7.88 24.50 -20.17
N LYS A 239 -8.70 25.06 -21.08
CA LYS A 239 -10.18 25.04 -21.25
C LYS A 239 -10.83 23.68 -21.53
N ARG A 240 -10.10 22.56 -21.43
CA ARG A 240 -10.69 21.22 -21.58
C ARG A 240 -11.28 20.77 -20.24
N PHE A 241 -12.58 21.03 -20.09
CA PHE A 241 -13.32 20.88 -18.84
C PHE A 241 -13.75 19.44 -18.57
N SER A 242 -12.85 18.62 -18.03
CA SER A 242 -13.24 17.38 -17.36
C SER A 242 -13.56 17.65 -15.88
N THR A 243 -14.32 16.75 -15.24
CA THR A 243 -14.47 16.81 -13.79
C THR A 243 -13.14 16.53 -13.10
N ASN A 244 -12.51 17.60 -12.57
CA ASN A 244 -11.41 17.56 -11.61
C ASN A 244 -9.99 17.36 -12.17
N ASN A 245 -9.55 18.27 -13.05
CA ASN A 245 -8.21 18.28 -13.63
C ASN A 245 -7.13 18.81 -12.66
N TYR A 246 -5.96 18.18 -12.72
CA TYR A 246 -4.74 18.52 -11.99
C TYR A 246 -3.58 18.66 -12.98
N TYR A 247 -3.04 19.87 -13.07
CA TYR A 247 -1.86 20.14 -13.89
C TYR A 247 -0.58 20.01 -13.06
N LYS A 248 0.38 19.27 -13.61
CA LYS A 248 1.73 19.04 -13.08
C LYS A 248 2.72 19.80 -13.95
N PHE A 249 3.75 20.37 -13.34
CA PHE A 249 4.69 21.28 -13.98
C PHE A 249 6.06 20.63 -14.07
N TYR A 250 6.69 20.71 -15.24
CA TYR A 250 8.05 20.23 -15.54
C TYR A 250 8.76 21.26 -16.39
N ILE A 251 10.09 21.24 -16.38
CA ILE A 251 10.92 21.93 -17.36
C ILE A 251 11.44 20.88 -18.33
N GLU A 252 11.37 21.16 -19.61
CA GLU A 252 12.09 20.41 -20.63
C GLU A 252 13.20 21.30 -21.16
N THR A 253 14.42 20.77 -21.16
CA THR A 253 15.63 21.46 -21.60
C THR A 253 16.09 20.84 -22.90
N GLU A 254 16.22 21.67 -23.92
CA GLU A 254 16.76 21.29 -25.22
C GLU A 254 18.28 21.44 -25.16
N VAL A 255 18.99 20.33 -25.38
CA VAL A 255 20.45 20.29 -25.31
C VAL A 255 21.03 19.79 -26.63
N GLN A 256 22.08 20.44 -27.09
CA GLN A 256 22.90 20.00 -28.22
C GLN A 256 24.02 19.11 -27.70
N ARG A 257 24.09 17.87 -28.20
CA ARG A 257 25.21 16.94 -28.02
C ARG A 257 25.95 16.72 -29.34
N PRO A 258 27.15 16.12 -29.32
CA PRO A 258 27.83 15.68 -30.55
C PRO A 258 26.99 14.72 -31.41
N GLU A 259 26.10 13.93 -30.80
CA GLU A 259 25.24 12.95 -31.47
C GLU A 259 23.91 13.51 -31.99
N GLY A 260 23.54 14.74 -31.61
CA GLY A 260 22.27 15.38 -32.01
C GLY A 260 21.60 16.20 -30.89
N ILE A 261 20.37 16.65 -31.14
CA ILE A 261 19.54 17.38 -30.17
C ILE A 261 18.80 16.38 -29.27
N GLU A 262 18.84 16.60 -27.96
CA GLU A 262 18.12 15.81 -26.96
C GLU A 262 17.19 16.71 -26.12
N TYR A 263 16.03 16.20 -25.73
CA TYR A 263 15.10 16.88 -24.83
C TYR A 263 15.11 16.22 -23.45
N ILE A 264 15.64 16.91 -22.45
CA ILE A 264 15.77 16.41 -21.09
C ILE A 264 14.66 16.98 -20.22
N ARG A 265 13.82 16.10 -19.70
CA ARG A 265 12.69 16.48 -18.83
C ARG A 265 13.07 16.44 -17.35
N SER A 266 12.75 17.52 -16.64
CA SER A 266 12.93 17.62 -15.20
C SER A 266 11.96 16.73 -14.43
N PRO A 267 12.27 16.41 -13.16
CA PRO A 267 11.25 16.02 -12.20
C PRO A 267 10.19 17.12 -12.05
N ARG A 268 9.06 16.79 -11.40
CA ARG A 268 8.03 17.79 -11.08
C ARG A 268 8.62 18.98 -10.33
N LEU A 269 8.28 20.19 -10.75
CA LEU A 269 8.77 21.41 -10.12
C LEU A 269 8.22 21.59 -8.71
N ASP A 270 9.14 21.80 -7.78
CA ASP A 270 8.86 22.12 -6.37
C ASP A 270 8.52 23.60 -6.20
N TYR A 271 7.57 23.91 -5.31
CA TYR A 271 7.23 25.27 -4.92
C TYR A 271 7.29 25.46 -3.40
N PHE A 272 8.22 26.32 -2.99
CA PHE A 272 8.49 26.67 -1.59
C PHE A 272 8.40 28.18 -1.44
N PRO A 273 7.19 28.73 -1.21
CA PRO A 273 6.98 30.15 -1.05
C PRO A 273 7.75 30.65 0.17
N ARG A 274 8.47 31.77 0.00
CA ARG A 274 9.18 32.47 1.09
C ARG A 274 8.22 32.92 2.19
N ASN A 275 6.98 33.29 1.84
CA ASN A 275 5.92 33.62 2.78
C ASN A 275 4.83 32.53 2.80
N PRO A 276 4.57 31.86 3.95
CA PRO A 276 3.50 30.87 4.08
C PRO A 276 2.10 31.36 3.70
N MET A 277 1.85 32.67 3.77
CA MET A 277 0.59 33.29 3.34
C MET A 277 0.40 33.23 1.82
N ASN A 278 1.49 33.23 1.05
CA ASN A 278 1.49 33.22 -0.42
C ASN A 278 1.58 31.80 -1.01
N GLN A 279 1.25 30.77 -0.22
CA GLN A 279 1.29 29.38 -0.69
C GLN A 279 -0.01 28.92 -1.34
N TYR A 280 -1.09 29.67 -1.19
CA TYR A 280 -2.42 29.31 -1.67
C TYR A 280 -3.02 30.46 -2.47
N HIS A 281 -3.10 30.29 -3.78
CA HIS A 281 -3.86 31.19 -4.63
C HIS A 281 -5.14 30.50 -5.10
N PHE A 282 -6.24 31.23 -5.12
CA PHE A 282 -7.49 30.75 -5.66
C PHE A 282 -8.21 31.86 -6.40
N SER A 283 -8.86 31.48 -7.49
CA SER A 283 -9.76 32.33 -8.23
C SER A 283 -10.98 31.52 -8.66
N SER A 284 -12.02 32.22 -9.09
CA SER A 284 -13.20 31.58 -9.66
C SER A 284 -13.70 32.39 -10.84
N PHE A 285 -14.12 31.68 -11.88
CA PHE A 285 -14.67 32.27 -13.09
C PHE A 285 -15.92 31.51 -13.54
N LYS A 286 -16.73 32.12 -14.40
CA LYS A 286 -17.93 31.51 -14.98
C LYS A 286 -17.64 31.13 -16.44
N SER A 287 -18.03 29.92 -16.83
CA SER A 287 -17.98 29.45 -18.22
C SER A 287 -19.09 28.41 -18.43
N GLU A 288 -19.79 28.47 -19.56
CA GLU A 288 -20.89 27.54 -19.90
C GLU A 288 -21.95 27.37 -18.78
N ASN A 289 -22.42 28.47 -18.20
CA ASN A 289 -23.36 28.48 -17.06
C ASN A 289 -22.90 27.71 -15.81
N LYS A 290 -21.62 27.35 -15.71
CA LYS A 290 -21.00 26.69 -14.57
C LYS A 290 -19.95 27.61 -13.94
N THR A 291 -19.86 27.59 -12.61
CA THR A 291 -18.77 28.25 -11.89
C THR A 291 -17.60 27.29 -11.77
N TRP A 292 -16.42 27.73 -12.17
CA TRP A 292 -15.18 26.99 -12.04
C TRP A 292 -14.33 27.62 -10.94
N ARG A 293 -13.59 26.78 -10.22
CA ARG A 293 -12.64 27.22 -9.18
C ARG A 293 -11.25 26.70 -9.51
N ILE A 294 -10.32 27.64 -9.60
CA ILE A 294 -8.89 27.38 -9.75
C ILE A 294 -8.26 27.41 -8.35
N ARG A 295 -7.42 26.42 -8.06
CA ARG A 295 -6.58 26.40 -6.86
C ARG A 295 -5.14 26.13 -7.25
N VAL A 296 -4.26 27.07 -6.96
CA VAL A 296 -2.82 26.99 -7.18
C VAL A 296 -2.17 26.82 -5.82
N LYS A 297 -1.49 25.69 -5.61
CA LYS A 297 -0.83 25.40 -4.33
C LYS A 297 0.23 24.31 -4.44
N PRO A 298 1.21 24.29 -3.52
CA PRO A 298 2.10 23.16 -3.40
C PRO A 298 1.37 21.94 -2.81
N THR A 299 1.78 20.74 -3.21
CA THR A 299 1.33 19.50 -2.58
C THR A 299 1.80 19.43 -1.12
N LYS A 300 1.00 18.79 -0.25
CA LYS A 300 1.25 18.81 1.21
C LYS A 300 2.64 18.28 1.62
N ASN A 301 3.09 17.24 0.93
CA ASN A 301 4.22 16.42 1.33
C ASN A 301 5.45 16.73 0.48
N SER A 302 5.34 16.47 -0.82
CA SER A 302 6.42 16.68 -1.79
C SER A 302 6.60 18.13 -2.23
N ARG A 303 5.66 19.04 -1.92
CA ARG A 303 5.73 20.47 -2.26
C ARG A 303 5.77 20.82 -3.75
N TYR A 304 5.56 19.86 -4.65
CA TYR A 304 5.29 20.14 -6.08
C TYR A 304 4.18 21.16 -6.29
N LEU A 305 4.37 22.12 -7.18
CA LEU A 305 3.28 22.99 -7.63
C LEU A 305 2.17 22.14 -8.27
N THR A 306 0.93 22.49 -8.01
CA THR A 306 -0.23 21.89 -8.66
C THR A 306 -1.30 22.94 -8.87
N VAL A 307 -1.83 22.99 -10.09
CA VAL A 307 -3.03 23.76 -10.42
C VAL A 307 -4.19 22.79 -10.52
N ARG A 308 -5.24 23.02 -9.73
CA ARG A 308 -6.47 22.25 -9.77
C ARG A 308 -7.60 23.10 -10.31
N ILE A 309 -8.23 22.64 -11.38
CA ILE A 309 -9.44 23.25 -11.96
C ILE A 309 -10.60 22.30 -11.68
N SER A 310 -11.64 22.80 -11.03
CA SER A 310 -12.80 21.98 -10.67
C SER A 310 -14.09 22.77 -10.71
N GLN A 311 -15.18 22.13 -11.13
CA GLN A 311 -16.51 22.72 -11.07
C GLN A 311 -16.88 23.02 -9.61
N TYR A 312 -17.21 24.28 -9.34
CA TYR A 312 -17.63 24.76 -8.04
C TYR A 312 -19.15 24.77 -7.95
N SER A 313 -19.68 24.09 -6.93
CA SER A 313 -21.07 24.16 -6.52
C SER A 313 -21.11 24.43 -5.02
N SER A 314 -21.73 25.54 -4.62
CA SER A 314 -21.90 25.91 -3.22
C SER A 314 -22.58 24.81 -2.42
N MET A 315 -23.64 24.21 -2.97
CA MET A 315 -24.37 23.09 -2.35
C MET A 315 -23.49 21.85 -2.16
N ARG A 316 -22.71 21.43 -3.18
CA ARG A 316 -21.81 20.27 -3.06
C ARG A 316 -20.65 20.53 -2.10
N GLU A 317 -20.11 21.75 -2.03
CA GLU A 317 -19.02 22.09 -1.12
C GLU A 317 -19.50 22.14 0.34
N THR A 318 -20.71 22.65 0.61
CA THR A 318 -21.35 22.58 1.93
C THR A 318 -21.64 21.14 2.35
N ALA A 319 -22.23 20.32 1.47
CA ALA A 319 -22.46 18.90 1.74
C ALA A 319 -21.13 18.13 2.00
N ARG A 320 -20.07 18.44 1.25
CA ARG A 320 -18.73 17.86 1.46
C ARG A 320 -18.11 18.31 2.78
N ARG A 321 -18.25 19.58 3.18
CA ARG A 321 -17.78 20.09 4.47
C ARG A 321 -18.51 19.40 5.62
N ILE A 322 -19.84 19.25 5.53
CA ILE A 322 -20.65 18.52 6.50
C ILE A 322 -20.22 17.04 6.55
N LYS A 323 -20.05 16.37 5.40
CA LYS A 323 -19.56 14.98 5.34
C LYS A 323 -18.16 14.83 5.93
N ASN A 324 -17.24 15.74 5.63
CA ASN A 324 -15.87 15.73 6.16
C ASN A 324 -15.85 16.00 7.67
N PHE A 325 -16.66 16.95 8.14
CA PHE A 325 -16.87 17.23 9.56
C PHE A 325 -17.43 16.00 10.27
N LEU A 326 -18.51 15.42 9.75
CA LEU A 326 -19.09 14.17 10.27
C LEU A 326 -18.09 13.02 10.26
N SER A 327 -17.23 12.89 9.24
CA SER A 327 -16.20 11.85 9.18
C SER A 327 -15.09 12.07 10.21
N ARG A 328 -14.65 13.32 10.42
CA ARG A 328 -13.65 13.69 11.43
C ARG A 328 -14.19 13.46 12.83
N VAL A 329 -15.44 13.88 13.08
CA VAL A 329 -16.18 13.63 14.31
C VAL A 329 -16.32 12.13 14.56
N LYS A 330 -16.78 11.33 13.57
CA LYS A 330 -16.87 9.85 13.66
C LYS A 330 -15.53 9.16 13.95
N SER A 331 -14.41 9.74 13.55
CA SER A 331 -13.06 9.18 13.77
C SER A 331 -12.40 9.61 15.08
N GLY A 332 -12.99 10.56 15.81
CA GLY A 332 -12.44 11.14 17.03
C GLY A 332 -12.41 10.17 18.22
N ARG A 333 -11.44 10.34 19.13
CA ARG A 333 -11.32 9.52 20.36
C ARG A 333 -12.58 9.59 21.23
N ILE A 334 -13.24 10.75 21.25
CA ILE A 334 -14.48 10.98 22.02
C ILE A 334 -15.63 10.14 21.45
N VAL A 335 -15.87 10.18 20.14
CA VAL A 335 -16.95 9.40 19.53
C VAL A 335 -16.76 7.90 19.71
N LYS A 336 -15.52 7.38 19.57
CA LYS A 336 -15.24 5.96 19.87
C LYS A 336 -15.55 5.61 21.33
N ARG A 337 -15.23 6.49 22.29
CA ARG A 337 -15.57 6.30 23.70
C ARG A 337 -17.08 6.31 23.92
N THR A 338 -17.79 7.31 23.39
CA THR A 338 -19.26 7.40 23.48
C THR A 338 -19.92 6.18 22.87
N TYR A 339 -19.48 5.77 21.68
CA TYR A 339 -20.01 4.60 20.99
C TYR A 339 -19.78 3.32 21.81
N LYS A 340 -18.59 3.15 22.38
CA LYS A 340 -18.29 2.02 23.27
C LYS A 340 -19.18 2.00 24.51
N LEU A 341 -19.42 3.16 25.13
CA LEU A 341 -20.30 3.28 26.30
C LEU A 341 -21.74 2.92 25.95
N VAL A 342 -22.28 3.48 24.86
CA VAL A 342 -23.63 3.17 24.37
C VAL A 342 -23.74 1.69 24.02
N PHE A 343 -22.77 1.12 23.31
CA PHE A 343 -22.77 -0.31 22.98
C PHE A 343 -22.79 -1.19 24.24
N SER A 344 -21.98 -0.83 25.24
CA SER A 344 -21.93 -1.56 26.52
C SER A 344 -23.25 -1.47 27.29
N PHE A 345 -23.91 -0.30 27.26
CA PHE A 345 -25.21 -0.10 27.88
C PHE A 345 -26.29 -0.92 27.18
N LEU A 346 -26.37 -0.84 25.85
CA LEU A 346 -27.33 -1.62 25.06
C LEU A 346 -27.10 -3.13 25.19
N GLY A 347 -25.86 -3.57 25.35
CA GLY A 347 -25.52 -4.98 25.60
C GLY A 347 -25.94 -5.52 26.97
N LYS A 348 -26.39 -4.66 27.89
CA LYS A 348 -27.01 -5.06 29.16
C LYS A 348 -28.53 -5.21 29.06
N LEU A 349 -29.15 -4.75 27.97
CA LEU A 349 -30.58 -4.95 27.74
C LEU A 349 -30.89 -6.42 27.44
N PRO A 350 -32.16 -6.86 27.62
CA PRO A 350 -32.53 -8.24 27.36
C PRO A 350 -32.11 -8.72 25.96
N PRO A 351 -31.40 -9.85 25.87
CA PRO A 351 -30.84 -10.35 24.62
C PRO A 351 -31.93 -10.86 23.68
N LYS A 352 -31.71 -10.70 22.38
CA LYS A 352 -32.54 -11.30 21.33
C LYS A 352 -31.98 -12.68 21.01
N LYS A 353 -32.52 -13.70 21.70
CA LYS A 353 -32.00 -15.09 21.73
C LYS A 353 -31.88 -15.76 20.35
N LYS A 354 -32.77 -15.44 19.41
CA LYS A 354 -32.80 -15.98 18.05
C LYS A 354 -32.19 -15.04 17.01
N GLN A 355 -31.45 -14.01 17.42
CA GLN A 355 -30.87 -13.03 16.49
C GLN A 355 -29.40 -13.34 16.21
N VAL A 356 -29.06 -13.39 14.92
CA VAL A 356 -27.70 -13.69 14.43
C VAL A 356 -27.23 -12.55 13.54
N VAL A 357 -25.98 -12.11 13.72
CA VAL A 357 -25.34 -11.16 12.81
C VAL A 357 -24.15 -11.81 12.14
N PHE A 358 -24.17 -11.80 10.81
CA PHE A 358 -23.10 -12.29 9.94
C PHE A 358 -22.28 -11.13 9.39
N GLU A 359 -20.98 -11.35 9.23
CA GLU A 359 -20.08 -10.41 8.56
C GLU A 359 -18.95 -11.16 7.84
N SER A 360 -18.65 -10.78 6.59
CA SER A 360 -17.49 -11.27 5.86
C SER A 360 -16.56 -10.13 5.46
N PHE A 361 -15.26 -10.28 5.75
CA PHE A 361 -14.17 -9.35 5.43
C PHE A 361 -14.50 -7.88 5.76
N LEU A 362 -14.87 -7.61 7.02
CA LEU A 362 -15.27 -6.29 7.52
C LEU A 362 -16.55 -5.72 6.89
N GLY A 363 -17.43 -6.59 6.37
CA GLY A 363 -18.70 -6.24 5.74
C GLY A 363 -18.56 -5.88 4.25
N LYS A 364 -17.42 -6.19 3.63
CA LYS A 364 -17.16 -5.85 2.23
C LYS A 364 -17.72 -6.87 1.24
N GLN A 365 -18.01 -8.08 1.70
CA GLN A 365 -18.39 -9.19 0.84
C GLN A 365 -19.54 -10.03 1.42
N TYR A 366 -20.25 -10.71 0.53
CA TYR A 366 -21.13 -11.84 0.82
C TYR A 366 -20.43 -13.10 0.28
N SER A 367 -19.60 -13.72 1.13
CA SER A 367 -18.66 -14.79 0.73
C SER A 367 -18.12 -15.55 1.95
N CYS A 368 -17.34 -16.62 1.69
CA CYS A 368 -16.57 -17.39 2.68
C CYS A 368 -17.47 -18.13 3.68
N ASN A 369 -16.87 -18.70 4.73
CA ASN A 369 -17.55 -19.49 5.75
C ASN A 369 -18.82 -18.84 6.34
N PRO A 370 -18.89 -17.52 6.62
CA PRO A 370 -20.12 -16.89 7.09
C PRO A 370 -21.29 -17.00 6.10
N ARG A 371 -21.03 -17.00 4.79
CA ARG A 371 -22.06 -17.15 3.74
C ARG A 371 -22.64 -18.55 3.77
N ALA A 372 -21.79 -19.56 3.76
CA ALA A 372 -22.24 -20.95 3.78
C ALA A 372 -23.07 -21.28 5.04
N ILE A 373 -22.62 -20.81 6.22
CA ILE A 373 -23.39 -20.96 7.47
C ILE A 373 -24.75 -20.24 7.37
N TYR A 374 -24.77 -19.02 6.83
CA TYR A 374 -26.01 -18.26 6.65
C TYR A 374 -27.00 -18.96 5.70
N GLU A 375 -26.52 -19.44 4.56
CA GLU A 375 -27.35 -20.13 3.56
C GLU A 375 -27.91 -21.44 4.14
N TYR A 376 -27.08 -22.23 4.85
CA TYR A 376 -27.54 -23.43 5.55
C TYR A 376 -28.61 -23.11 6.61
N MET A 377 -28.38 -22.08 7.44
CA MET A 377 -29.34 -21.66 8.46
C MET A 377 -30.62 -21.07 7.87
N LEU A 378 -30.55 -20.40 6.72
CA LEU A 378 -31.72 -19.82 6.05
C LEU A 378 -32.69 -20.92 5.61
N GLU A 379 -32.15 -22.04 5.14
CA GLU A 379 -32.92 -23.20 4.71
C GLU A 379 -33.44 -24.05 5.89
N HIS A 380 -32.58 -24.33 6.88
CA HIS A 380 -32.87 -25.31 7.93
C HIS A 380 -33.37 -24.71 9.25
N HIS A 381 -33.12 -23.42 9.48
CA HIS A 381 -33.40 -22.73 10.75
C HIS A 381 -34.08 -21.36 10.55
N PRO A 382 -35.23 -21.29 9.85
CA PRO A 382 -35.92 -20.04 9.54
C PRO A 382 -36.46 -19.30 10.77
N GLU A 383 -36.45 -19.92 11.95
CA GLU A 383 -36.82 -19.29 13.22
C GLU A 383 -35.81 -18.24 13.71
N TYR A 384 -34.61 -18.20 13.14
CA TYR A 384 -33.59 -17.21 13.47
C TYR A 384 -33.78 -15.92 12.66
N ASP A 385 -33.70 -14.78 13.35
CA ASP A 385 -33.68 -13.46 12.74
C ASP A 385 -32.23 -13.09 12.36
N MET A 386 -31.89 -13.29 11.10
CA MET A 386 -30.52 -13.17 10.60
C MET A 386 -30.28 -11.84 9.88
N TYR A 387 -29.20 -11.16 10.26
CA TYR A 387 -28.78 -9.88 9.66
C TYR A 387 -27.39 -9.99 9.07
N TRP A 388 -27.16 -9.31 7.95
CA TRP A 388 -25.83 -9.19 7.34
C TRP A 388 -25.25 -7.79 7.55
N SER A 389 -24.12 -7.69 8.26
CA SER A 389 -23.40 -6.44 8.50
C SER A 389 -22.56 -6.05 7.28
N ILE A 390 -22.87 -4.89 6.68
CA ILE A 390 -22.23 -4.42 5.43
C ILE A 390 -21.47 -3.11 5.61
N ASP A 391 -20.34 -2.96 4.94
CA ASP A 391 -19.69 -1.67 4.73
C ASP A 391 -20.53 -0.88 3.72
N PRO A 392 -21.06 0.32 4.05
CA PRO A 392 -21.87 1.11 3.13
C PRO A 392 -21.18 1.43 1.80
N ARG A 393 -19.84 1.39 1.75
CA ARG A 393 -19.07 1.60 0.53
C ARG A 393 -19.09 0.42 -0.44
N SER A 394 -19.49 -0.75 0.05
CA SER A 394 -19.60 -2.00 -0.71
C SER A 394 -21.06 -2.43 -0.88
N ALA A 395 -22.03 -1.52 -0.68
CA ALA A 395 -23.47 -1.83 -0.71
C ALA A 395 -23.91 -2.53 -2.01
N ALA A 396 -23.36 -2.13 -3.16
CA ALA A 396 -23.67 -2.72 -4.47
C ALA A 396 -23.45 -4.24 -4.53
N VAL A 397 -22.51 -4.78 -3.74
CA VAL A 397 -22.23 -6.23 -3.67
C VAL A 397 -23.43 -7.03 -3.10
N PHE A 398 -24.29 -6.38 -2.32
CA PHE A 398 -25.39 -7.02 -1.60
C PHE A 398 -26.76 -6.77 -2.23
N GLU A 399 -26.85 -5.88 -3.21
CA GLU A 399 -28.09 -5.55 -3.92
C GLU A 399 -28.61 -6.78 -4.70
N GLY A 400 -29.93 -6.97 -4.70
CA GLY A 400 -30.59 -8.08 -5.42
C GLY A 400 -30.45 -9.48 -4.78
N LYS A 401 -29.72 -9.64 -3.66
CA LYS A 401 -29.50 -10.94 -3.00
C LYS A 401 -30.56 -11.35 -1.97
N GLY A 402 -31.60 -10.54 -1.75
CA GLY A 402 -32.65 -10.83 -0.76
C GLY A 402 -32.19 -10.80 0.71
N LEU A 403 -31.03 -10.20 1.00
CA LEU A 403 -30.43 -10.20 2.34
C LEU A 403 -31.02 -9.10 3.25
N LYS A 404 -31.23 -9.43 4.52
CA LYS A 404 -31.53 -8.44 5.56
C LYS A 404 -30.26 -7.71 6.00
N THR A 405 -29.91 -6.65 5.30
CA THR A 405 -28.63 -5.93 5.51
C THR A 405 -28.71 -4.84 6.58
N ILE A 406 -27.60 -4.64 7.29
CA ILE A 406 -27.42 -3.53 8.25
C ILE A 406 -26.09 -2.83 8.03
N ASN A 407 -26.14 -1.50 7.89
CA ASN A 407 -24.95 -0.70 7.66
C ASN A 407 -24.04 -0.69 8.89
N ARG A 408 -22.81 -1.19 8.72
CA ARG A 408 -21.78 -1.26 9.75
C ARG A 408 -21.56 0.11 10.39
N PHE A 409 -21.56 0.10 11.72
CA PHE A 409 -21.45 1.29 12.58
C PHE A 409 -22.60 2.31 12.48
N SER A 410 -23.73 1.96 11.87
CA SER A 410 -24.95 2.76 11.94
C SER A 410 -25.63 2.66 13.32
N ILE A 411 -26.63 3.51 13.56
CA ILE A 411 -27.46 3.42 14.76
C ILE A 411 -28.23 2.09 14.82
N PRO A 412 -28.92 1.62 13.75
CA PRO A 412 -29.52 0.29 13.74
C PRO A 412 -28.52 -0.83 14.08
N TRP A 413 -27.30 -0.75 13.52
CA TRP A 413 -26.24 -1.71 13.81
C TRP A 413 -25.87 -1.74 15.29
N LEU A 414 -25.82 -0.59 15.98
CA LEU A 414 -25.59 -0.54 17.44
C LEU A 414 -26.61 -1.38 18.20
N PHE A 415 -27.89 -1.16 17.95
CA PHE A 415 -28.98 -1.85 18.65
C PHE A 415 -29.02 -3.34 18.33
N ILE A 416 -28.84 -3.70 17.06
CA ILE A 416 -28.90 -5.08 16.59
C ILE A 416 -27.68 -5.84 17.10
N MET A 417 -26.47 -5.36 16.84
CA MET A 417 -25.24 -6.06 17.20
C MET A 417 -25.11 -6.24 18.72
N SER A 418 -25.39 -5.21 19.52
CA SER A 418 -25.24 -5.27 20.99
C SER A 418 -26.22 -6.21 21.69
N ARG A 419 -27.38 -6.51 21.08
CA ARG A 419 -28.41 -7.39 21.66
C ARG A 419 -28.47 -8.78 21.02
N SER A 420 -27.70 -9.02 19.97
CA SER A 420 -27.69 -10.30 19.25
C SER A 420 -27.09 -11.41 20.10
N LYS A 421 -27.72 -12.58 20.06
CA LYS A 421 -27.18 -13.75 20.76
C LYS A 421 -25.96 -14.32 20.06
N TYR A 422 -25.88 -14.23 18.73
CA TYR A 422 -24.79 -14.81 17.96
C TYR A 422 -24.14 -13.79 17.01
N TRP A 423 -22.81 -13.75 17.00
CA TRP A 423 -22.00 -13.05 16.02
C TRP A 423 -21.18 -14.06 15.22
N VAL A 424 -21.25 -14.00 13.90
CA VAL A 424 -20.50 -14.88 12.97
C VAL A 424 -19.62 -14.01 12.08
N SER A 425 -18.31 -14.19 12.15
CA SER A 425 -17.37 -13.43 11.30
C SER A 425 -16.16 -14.27 10.90
N ASN A 426 -15.56 -13.98 9.75
CA ASN A 426 -14.28 -14.55 9.28
C ASN A 426 -13.07 -13.63 9.49
N SER A 427 -13.31 -12.45 10.06
CA SER A 427 -12.31 -11.41 10.26
C SER A 427 -12.42 -10.80 11.65
N ARG A 428 -11.35 -10.16 12.10
CA ARG A 428 -11.30 -9.53 13.42
C ARG A 428 -12.26 -8.35 13.50
N LEU A 429 -13.09 -8.33 14.53
CA LEU A 429 -13.87 -7.14 14.86
C LEU A 429 -12.96 -6.14 15.59
N PRO A 430 -13.25 -4.83 15.50
CA PRO A 430 -12.46 -3.86 16.24
C PRO A 430 -12.49 -4.09 17.76
N ILE A 431 -11.31 -4.11 18.39
CA ILE A 431 -11.13 -4.35 19.84
C ILE A 431 -11.93 -3.36 20.72
N TRP A 432 -12.21 -2.17 20.20
CA TRP A 432 -12.95 -1.14 20.95
C TRP A 432 -14.45 -1.46 21.07
N ILE A 433 -14.99 -2.38 20.26
CA ILE A 433 -16.36 -2.87 20.34
C ILE A 433 -16.42 -3.94 21.43
N PRO A 434 -17.08 -3.72 22.57
CA PRO A 434 -17.12 -4.71 23.64
C PRO A 434 -18.04 -5.87 23.27
N LYS A 435 -17.64 -7.12 23.56
CA LYS A 435 -18.53 -8.29 23.44
C LYS A 435 -19.48 -8.33 24.64
N PRO A 436 -20.82 -8.27 24.46
CA PRO A 436 -21.77 -8.49 25.55
C PRO A 436 -21.59 -9.90 26.12
N SER A 437 -21.75 -10.07 27.44
CA SER A 437 -21.55 -11.37 28.11
C SER A 437 -22.51 -12.45 27.63
N HIS A 438 -23.71 -12.05 27.20
CA HIS A 438 -24.72 -12.97 26.68
C HIS A 438 -24.44 -13.42 25.24
N THR A 439 -23.57 -12.73 24.50
CA THR A 439 -23.32 -12.99 23.08
C THR A 439 -22.27 -14.08 22.89
N THR A 440 -22.60 -15.02 22.02
CA THR A 440 -21.71 -16.06 21.50
C THR A 440 -21.05 -15.55 20.22
N TYR A 441 -19.72 -15.53 20.16
CA TYR A 441 -18.94 -15.10 19.02
C TYR A 441 -18.24 -16.28 18.34
N LEU A 442 -18.77 -16.66 17.18
CA LEU A 442 -18.20 -17.64 16.27
C LEU A 442 -17.21 -16.96 15.31
N GLN A 443 -15.92 -17.24 15.48
CA GLN A 443 -14.89 -16.87 14.53
C GLN A 443 -14.69 -18.02 13.54
N THR A 444 -14.80 -17.72 12.26
CA THR A 444 -14.72 -18.73 11.19
C THR A 444 -13.36 -18.74 10.50
N TRP A 445 -12.54 -17.69 10.72
CA TRP A 445 -11.31 -17.44 9.97
C TRP A 445 -11.52 -17.61 8.46
N HIS A 446 -10.45 -17.72 7.67
CA HIS A 446 -10.57 -17.63 6.21
C HIS A 446 -9.54 -18.46 5.42
N GLY A 447 -8.84 -19.40 6.06
CA GLY A 447 -7.93 -20.29 5.34
C GLY A 447 -6.99 -21.08 6.23
N THR A 448 -6.59 -22.24 5.73
CA THR A 448 -5.53 -23.08 6.28
C THR A 448 -4.21 -22.30 6.25
N PRO A 449 -3.48 -22.22 7.39
CA PRO A 449 -2.29 -21.40 7.49
C PRO A 449 -1.08 -22.05 6.79
N LEU A 450 -0.64 -21.47 5.67
CA LEU A 450 0.70 -21.73 5.12
C LEU A 450 1.78 -20.90 5.83
N LYS A 451 1.48 -19.61 6.04
CA LYS A 451 2.41 -18.59 6.55
C LYS A 451 2.23 -18.43 8.05
N ARG A 452 3.30 -18.11 8.78
CA ARG A 452 3.23 -17.79 10.21
C ARG A 452 2.25 -16.65 10.49
N LEU A 453 1.37 -16.84 11.48
CA LEU A 453 0.29 -15.90 11.82
C LEU A 453 0.41 -15.40 13.26
N ALA A 454 -0.07 -14.17 13.49
CA ALA A 454 -0.36 -13.66 14.83
C ALA A 454 0.82 -13.76 15.82
N ALA A 455 0.69 -14.57 16.88
CA ALA A 455 1.75 -14.73 17.89
C ALA A 455 3.01 -15.42 17.35
N ASP A 456 2.88 -16.23 16.30
CA ASP A 456 3.99 -16.97 15.69
C ASP A 456 4.78 -16.14 14.68
N MET A 457 4.38 -14.88 14.42
CA MET A 457 5.16 -13.97 13.57
C MET A 457 6.37 -13.43 14.33
N ASP A 458 7.58 -13.60 13.80
CA ASP A 458 8.80 -13.08 14.42
C ASP A 458 8.81 -11.54 14.40
N GLU A 459 8.54 -10.95 13.23
CA GLU A 459 8.47 -9.50 13.03
C GLU A 459 7.20 -9.02 12.33
N VAL A 460 6.76 -7.79 12.65
CA VAL A 460 5.58 -7.15 12.05
C VAL A 460 5.92 -5.74 11.56
N HIS A 461 6.22 -5.61 10.26
CA HIS A 461 6.53 -4.33 9.61
C HIS A 461 5.30 -3.54 9.15
N MET A 462 4.28 -3.40 10.01
CA MET A 462 3.05 -2.67 9.68
C MET A 462 3.08 -1.21 10.19
N PRO A 463 2.83 -0.19 9.34
CA PRO A 463 2.81 1.20 9.77
C PRO A 463 1.83 1.46 10.92
N GLY A 464 2.31 2.07 12.01
CA GLY A 464 1.47 2.48 13.16
C GLY A 464 1.31 1.43 14.28
N THR A 465 1.99 0.29 14.16
CA THR A 465 2.13 -0.72 15.23
C THR A 465 3.56 -1.25 15.28
N ASN A 466 3.91 -1.99 16.34
CA ASN A 466 5.09 -2.84 16.40
C ASN A 466 4.65 -4.28 16.70
N THR A 467 5.58 -5.24 16.65
CA THR A 467 5.33 -6.66 16.89
C THR A 467 4.60 -6.90 18.21
N ALA A 468 5.13 -6.42 19.34
CA ALA A 468 4.53 -6.63 20.66
C ALA A 468 3.09 -6.09 20.76
N LYS A 469 2.85 -4.87 20.25
CA LYS A 469 1.51 -4.25 20.25
C LYS A 469 0.55 -5.00 19.32
N TYR A 470 1.03 -5.47 18.17
CA TYR A 470 0.23 -6.26 17.24
C TYR A 470 -0.20 -7.58 17.89
N LYS A 471 0.75 -8.35 18.43
CA LYS A 471 0.49 -9.62 19.11
C LYS A 471 -0.49 -9.44 20.26
N ARG A 472 -0.25 -8.47 21.16
CA ARG A 472 -1.17 -8.16 22.28
C ARG A 472 -2.57 -7.81 21.82
N ASN A 473 -2.70 -6.99 20.77
CA ASN A 473 -4.00 -6.62 20.21
C ASN A 473 -4.71 -7.82 19.57
N PHE A 474 -3.95 -8.72 18.93
CA PHE A 474 -4.49 -9.94 18.35
C PHE A 474 -5.01 -10.87 19.46
N LEU A 475 -4.20 -11.17 20.47
CA LEU A 475 -4.59 -12.03 21.59
C LEU A 475 -5.78 -11.46 22.40
N LYS A 476 -5.86 -10.14 22.51
CA LYS A 476 -7.01 -9.46 23.10
C LYS A 476 -8.29 -9.63 22.25
N GLU A 477 -8.15 -9.75 20.95
CA GLU A 477 -9.27 -10.00 20.06
C GLU A 477 -9.73 -11.45 20.14
N SER A 478 -8.79 -12.39 20.07
CA SER A 478 -9.06 -13.82 20.06
C SER A 478 -9.64 -14.34 21.37
N SER A 479 -9.25 -13.78 22.52
CA SER A 479 -9.84 -14.12 23.82
C SER A 479 -11.35 -13.86 23.93
N ARG A 480 -11.91 -13.08 23.00
CA ARG A 480 -13.35 -12.78 22.93
C ARG A 480 -14.13 -13.80 22.09
N TRP A 481 -13.47 -14.56 21.23
CA TRP A 481 -14.12 -15.62 20.47
C TRP A 481 -14.57 -16.70 21.45
N ASP A 482 -15.76 -17.25 21.25
CA ASP A 482 -16.25 -18.39 22.03
C ASP A 482 -16.01 -19.69 21.27
N TYR A 483 -16.13 -19.63 19.94
CA TYR A 483 -15.85 -20.72 19.02
C TYR A 483 -14.88 -20.29 17.92
N LEU A 484 -14.01 -21.20 17.48
CA LEU A 484 -13.16 -21.02 16.32
C LEU A 484 -13.27 -22.23 15.38
N ILE A 485 -13.59 -22.00 14.11
CA ILE A 485 -13.61 -23.07 13.09
C ILE A 485 -12.19 -23.43 12.68
N SER A 486 -11.93 -24.73 12.59
CA SER A 486 -10.71 -25.30 12.04
C SER A 486 -11.03 -26.27 10.89
N PRO A 487 -10.33 -26.16 9.74
CA PRO A 487 -10.53 -27.05 8.60
C PRO A 487 -9.92 -28.43 8.78
N ASN A 488 -8.89 -28.58 9.63
CA ASN A 488 -8.14 -29.82 9.82
C ASN A 488 -7.31 -29.74 11.12
N ARG A 489 -6.83 -30.89 11.59
CA ARG A 489 -6.02 -30.99 12.81
C ARG A 489 -4.78 -30.08 12.80
N TYR A 490 -4.09 -30.01 11.67
CA TYR A 490 -2.92 -29.14 11.48
C TYR A 490 -3.24 -27.66 11.81
N SER A 491 -4.37 -27.17 11.31
CA SER A 491 -4.81 -25.80 11.56
C SER A 491 -5.21 -25.59 13.02
N SER A 492 -5.81 -26.59 13.67
CA SER A 492 -6.19 -26.50 15.08
C SER A 492 -4.99 -26.27 15.98
N GLU A 493 -3.91 -27.03 15.76
CA GLU A 493 -2.67 -26.92 16.54
C GLU A 493 -2.01 -25.56 16.36
N ILE A 494 -2.01 -25.04 15.13
CA ILE A 494 -1.50 -23.70 14.82
C ILE A 494 -2.38 -22.63 15.44
N PHE A 495 -3.70 -22.71 15.28
CA PHE A 495 -4.62 -21.69 15.80
C PHE A 495 -4.60 -21.65 17.33
N ALA A 496 -4.48 -22.78 18.01
CA ALA A 496 -4.37 -22.84 19.46
C ALA A 496 -3.17 -22.00 19.96
N ARG A 497 -1.98 -22.19 19.38
CA ARG A 497 -0.77 -21.42 19.76
C ARG A 497 -0.77 -20.00 19.21
N ALA A 498 -1.00 -19.82 17.91
CA ALA A 498 -0.82 -18.56 17.20
C ALA A 498 -1.86 -17.52 17.64
N PHE A 499 -3.06 -17.98 17.96
CA PHE A 499 -4.15 -17.10 18.42
C PHE A 499 -4.32 -17.13 19.95
N GLY A 500 -3.56 -17.94 20.69
CA GLY A 500 -3.76 -18.16 22.13
C GLY A 500 -5.20 -18.55 22.44
N PHE A 501 -5.74 -19.48 21.65
CA PHE A 501 -7.15 -19.86 21.70
C PHE A 501 -7.30 -21.20 22.44
N GLU A 502 -7.93 -21.14 23.61
CA GLU A 502 -8.06 -22.26 24.55
C GLU A 502 -9.52 -22.69 24.78
N LYS A 503 -10.46 -22.14 23.99
CA LYS A 503 -11.90 -22.46 24.09
C LYS A 503 -12.28 -23.52 23.05
N ASP A 504 -13.55 -23.53 22.62
CA ASP A 504 -14.07 -24.56 21.73
C ASP A 504 -13.59 -24.36 20.28
N MET A 505 -12.60 -25.15 19.89
CA MET A 505 -12.20 -25.33 18.49
C MET A 505 -13.16 -26.30 17.82
N ILE A 506 -13.70 -25.94 16.65
CA ILE A 506 -14.62 -26.76 15.87
C ILE A 506 -13.88 -27.28 14.63
N GLU A 507 -13.27 -28.46 14.76
CA GLU A 507 -12.72 -29.22 13.63
C GLU A 507 -13.88 -29.75 12.78
N SER A 508 -14.29 -28.98 11.78
CA SER A 508 -15.49 -29.27 10.98
C SER A 508 -15.24 -29.37 9.48
N GLY A 509 -14.03 -29.07 9.01
CA GLY A 509 -13.83 -28.61 7.64
C GLY A 509 -14.19 -27.12 7.54
N TYR A 510 -14.16 -26.55 6.34
CA TYR A 510 -14.64 -25.19 6.12
C TYR A 510 -16.03 -25.17 5.49
N PRO A 511 -17.02 -24.49 6.12
CA PRO A 511 -18.36 -24.32 5.54
C PRO A 511 -18.38 -23.87 4.07
N ARG A 512 -17.44 -22.99 3.65
CA ARG A 512 -17.38 -22.53 2.25
C ARG A 512 -17.01 -23.63 1.24
N ASN A 513 -16.38 -24.70 1.70
CA ASN A 513 -15.96 -25.83 0.86
C ASN A 513 -17.11 -26.81 0.62
N ASP A 514 -18.20 -26.74 1.39
CA ASP A 514 -19.40 -27.57 1.15
C ASP A 514 -19.92 -27.40 -0.29
N PHE A 515 -19.85 -26.18 -0.82
CA PHE A 515 -20.20 -25.87 -2.19
C PHE A 515 -19.38 -26.67 -3.23
N LEU A 516 -18.10 -26.91 -2.95
CA LEU A 516 -17.19 -27.66 -3.84
C LEU A 516 -17.53 -29.15 -3.91
N HIS A 517 -18.20 -29.70 -2.89
CA HIS A 517 -18.67 -31.09 -2.89
C HIS A 517 -20.10 -31.17 -3.44
N ASN A 518 -21.01 -30.37 -2.89
CA ASN A 518 -22.43 -30.48 -3.16
C ASN A 518 -22.84 -29.95 -4.54
N SER A 519 -22.05 -29.04 -5.13
CA SER A 519 -22.39 -28.38 -6.40
C SER A 519 -21.47 -28.76 -7.57
N ASN A 520 -20.57 -29.74 -7.41
CA ASN A 520 -19.64 -30.19 -8.45
C ASN A 520 -20.33 -31.09 -9.49
N ASN A 521 -21.16 -30.48 -10.31
CA ASN A 521 -21.87 -31.12 -11.41
C ASN A 521 -21.94 -30.20 -12.64
N ALA A 522 -22.08 -30.80 -13.83
CA ALA A 522 -22.06 -30.07 -15.11
C ALA A 522 -23.10 -28.95 -15.19
N LYS A 523 -24.32 -29.19 -14.68
CA LYS A 523 -25.40 -28.20 -14.71
C LYS A 523 -25.03 -26.92 -13.96
N THR A 524 -24.47 -27.04 -12.75
CA THR A 524 -24.03 -25.87 -11.99
C THR A 524 -22.84 -25.19 -12.66
N MET A 525 -21.85 -25.95 -13.12
CA MET A 525 -20.67 -25.41 -13.79
C MET A 525 -21.05 -24.64 -15.07
N ASP A 526 -21.94 -25.17 -15.90
CA ASP A 526 -22.42 -24.51 -17.12
C ASP A 526 -23.21 -23.24 -16.82
N ALA A 527 -24.04 -23.26 -15.76
CA ALA A 527 -24.78 -22.08 -15.32
C ALA A 527 -23.81 -20.97 -14.83
N LEU A 528 -22.75 -21.34 -14.14
CA LEU A 528 -21.70 -20.41 -13.70
C LEU A 528 -20.92 -19.84 -14.90
N LYS A 529 -20.48 -20.69 -15.83
CA LYS A 529 -19.79 -20.26 -17.06
C LYS A 529 -20.65 -19.29 -17.87
N LYS A 530 -21.94 -19.60 -18.09
CA LYS A 530 -22.88 -18.69 -18.77
C LYS A 530 -23.05 -17.35 -18.06
N ARG A 531 -23.18 -17.35 -16.72
CA ARG A 531 -23.32 -16.11 -15.93
C ARG A 531 -22.06 -15.23 -15.98
N LEU A 532 -20.90 -15.84 -16.18
CA LEU A 532 -19.61 -15.16 -16.29
C LEU A 532 -19.21 -14.87 -17.75
N ASP A 533 -20.09 -15.16 -18.72
CA ASP A 533 -19.82 -15.00 -20.16
C ASP A 533 -18.56 -15.74 -20.64
N LEU A 534 -18.39 -16.97 -20.14
CA LEU A 534 -17.26 -17.85 -20.47
C LEU A 534 -17.68 -18.91 -21.51
N PRO A 535 -16.79 -19.28 -22.45
CA PRO A 535 -17.02 -20.38 -23.38
C PRO A 535 -17.24 -21.70 -22.65
N LEU A 536 -18.19 -22.50 -23.14
CA LEU A 536 -18.58 -23.78 -22.54
C LEU A 536 -17.71 -24.94 -23.01
N ASP A 537 -17.18 -24.82 -24.22
CA ASP A 537 -16.36 -25.79 -24.95
C ASP A 537 -14.86 -25.72 -24.58
N LYS A 538 -14.44 -24.68 -23.84
CA LYS A 538 -13.06 -24.51 -23.37
C LYS A 538 -12.87 -25.01 -21.94
N LYS A 539 -11.69 -25.56 -21.67
CA LYS A 539 -11.17 -25.81 -20.32
C LYS A 539 -10.75 -24.49 -19.67
N VAL A 540 -10.76 -24.45 -18.34
CA VAL A 540 -10.57 -23.21 -17.58
C VAL A 540 -9.37 -23.33 -16.65
N ILE A 541 -8.41 -22.42 -16.84
CA ILE A 541 -7.25 -22.24 -15.95
C ILE A 541 -7.55 -21.09 -15.00
N LEU A 542 -7.47 -21.30 -13.69
CA LEU A 542 -7.52 -20.21 -12.72
C LEU A 542 -6.10 -19.83 -12.29
N TYR A 543 -5.72 -18.59 -12.56
CA TYR A 543 -4.48 -18.02 -12.04
C TYR A 543 -4.77 -17.12 -10.83
N ALA A 544 -4.30 -17.52 -9.64
CA ALA A 544 -4.58 -16.84 -8.37
C ALA A 544 -3.30 -16.65 -7.51
N PRO A 545 -2.40 -15.73 -7.89
CA PRO A 545 -1.15 -15.49 -7.18
C PRO A 545 -1.34 -14.69 -5.88
N THR A 546 -0.35 -14.72 -4.99
CA THR A 546 -0.34 -13.89 -3.79
C THR A 546 0.13 -12.46 -4.05
N TRP A 547 -0.43 -11.52 -3.29
CA TRP A 547 0.01 -10.13 -3.33
C TRP A 547 1.46 -9.96 -2.81
N ARG A 548 2.25 -9.15 -3.51
CA ARG A 548 3.63 -8.79 -3.18
C ARG A 548 3.71 -7.35 -2.66
N ASP A 549 4.07 -7.17 -1.38
CA ASP A 549 4.16 -5.84 -0.75
C ASP A 549 5.35 -5.00 -1.26
N ASN A 550 6.38 -5.65 -1.79
CA ASN A 550 7.61 -5.06 -2.34
C ASN A 550 7.45 -4.48 -3.76
N GLU A 551 6.37 -4.79 -4.48
CA GLU A 551 6.10 -4.25 -5.83
C GLU A 551 5.33 -2.91 -5.78
N PHE A 552 5.30 -2.26 -4.61
CA PHE A 552 4.67 -0.96 -4.36
C PHE A 552 5.61 0.22 -4.72
N TYR A 553 5.43 0.82 -5.92
CA TYR A 553 6.23 1.97 -6.36
C TYR A 553 5.55 3.34 -6.09
N ALA A 554 4.22 3.46 -6.29
CA ALA A 554 3.47 4.69 -6.03
C ALA A 554 1.97 4.45 -5.81
N LYS A 555 1.28 5.39 -5.14
CA LYS A 555 -0.17 5.32 -4.89
C LYS A 555 -0.94 5.43 -6.21
N GLY A 556 -1.50 4.33 -6.68
CA GLY A 556 -2.28 4.26 -7.94
C GLY A 556 -1.45 4.15 -9.21
N LYS A 557 -0.15 3.84 -9.11
CA LYS A 557 0.68 3.39 -10.24
C LYS A 557 1.46 2.17 -9.78
N TYR A 558 0.88 1.00 -10.04
CA TYR A 558 1.52 -0.28 -9.82
C TYR A 558 2.04 -0.72 -11.20
N LYS A 559 3.36 -0.80 -11.38
CA LYS A 559 3.92 -1.60 -12.49
C LYS A 559 3.94 -3.05 -12.01
N PHE A 560 2.77 -3.67 -11.93
CA PHE A 560 2.76 -5.12 -11.87
C PHE A 560 2.88 -5.59 -13.31
N ASN A 561 4.04 -6.10 -13.67
CA ASN A 561 4.15 -6.88 -14.89
C ASN A 561 3.72 -8.29 -14.53
N LEU A 562 2.58 -8.73 -15.08
CA LEU A 562 2.15 -10.11 -14.96
C LEU A 562 3.31 -11.00 -15.40
N LYS A 563 3.88 -11.77 -14.45
CA LYS A 563 5.05 -12.62 -14.71
C LYS A 563 4.71 -13.79 -15.62
N LEU A 564 3.47 -14.23 -15.56
CA LEU A 564 2.90 -15.22 -16.45
C LEU A 564 2.65 -14.57 -17.83
N GLU A 565 3.41 -14.99 -18.83
CA GLU A 565 3.38 -14.43 -20.18
C GLU A 565 2.15 -14.94 -20.95
N LEU A 566 1.07 -14.14 -20.98
CA LEU A 566 -0.22 -14.53 -21.57
C LEU A 566 -0.18 -14.71 -23.08
N ASP A 567 0.72 -14.02 -23.77
CA ASP A 567 1.00 -14.16 -25.20
C ASP A 567 1.45 -15.59 -25.53
N LYS A 568 2.46 -16.10 -24.81
CA LYS A 568 2.94 -17.48 -24.96
C LYS A 568 1.85 -18.50 -24.60
N MET A 569 1.11 -18.24 -23.52
CA MET A 569 0.01 -19.13 -23.14
C MET A 569 -1.12 -19.15 -24.19
N GLN A 570 -1.42 -18.00 -24.80
CA GLN A 570 -2.46 -17.93 -25.83
C GLN A 570 -2.03 -18.67 -27.10
N GLU A 571 -0.77 -18.51 -27.52
CA GLU A 571 -0.20 -19.21 -28.67
C GLU A 571 -0.26 -20.74 -28.49
N GLU A 572 0.08 -21.24 -27.30
CA GLU A 572 0.24 -22.67 -27.04
C GLU A 572 -1.03 -23.37 -26.53
N LEU A 573 -1.94 -22.64 -25.88
CA LEU A 573 -3.10 -23.21 -25.17
C LEU A 573 -4.44 -22.61 -25.59
N GLY A 574 -4.45 -21.52 -26.38
CA GLY A 574 -5.66 -20.74 -26.69
C GLY A 574 -6.77 -21.52 -27.40
N ASP A 575 -6.43 -22.62 -28.08
CA ASP A 575 -7.38 -23.48 -28.77
C ASP A 575 -8.20 -24.38 -27.82
N GLU A 576 -7.67 -24.73 -26.65
CA GLU A 576 -8.35 -25.61 -25.69
C GLU A 576 -8.72 -24.90 -24.37
N TYR A 577 -7.96 -23.89 -23.98
CA TYR A 577 -8.04 -23.28 -22.65
C TYR A 577 -8.40 -21.79 -22.70
N ILE A 578 -9.01 -21.34 -21.62
CA ILE A 578 -9.08 -19.92 -21.23
C ILE A 578 -8.43 -19.73 -19.86
N VAL A 579 -8.00 -18.50 -19.57
CA VAL A 579 -7.36 -18.13 -18.30
C VAL A 579 -8.22 -17.13 -17.54
N LEU A 580 -8.60 -17.48 -16.31
CA LEU A 580 -9.24 -16.58 -15.36
C LEU A 580 -8.18 -15.98 -14.44
N LEU A 581 -8.03 -14.66 -14.48
CA LEU A 581 -7.06 -13.92 -13.68
C LEU A 581 -7.73 -13.42 -12.40
N ARG A 582 -7.30 -13.96 -11.25
CA ARG A 582 -7.78 -13.58 -9.91
C ARG A 582 -6.70 -12.79 -9.18
N MET A 583 -6.51 -11.54 -9.62
CA MET A 583 -5.50 -10.65 -9.08
C MET A 583 -6.01 -9.89 -7.84
N HIS A 584 -5.08 -9.34 -7.07
CA HIS A 584 -5.45 -8.40 -6.02
C HIS A 584 -6.05 -7.13 -6.65
N TYR A 585 -7.08 -6.54 -6.02
CA TYR A 585 -7.82 -5.39 -6.57
C TYR A 585 -6.94 -4.19 -6.95
N LEU A 586 -5.80 -3.99 -6.26
CA LEU A 586 -4.84 -2.92 -6.59
C LEU A 586 -4.06 -3.17 -7.90
N ILE A 587 -3.89 -4.43 -8.31
CA ILE A 587 -3.30 -4.81 -9.60
C ILE A 587 -4.38 -4.80 -10.68
N ALA A 588 -5.56 -5.38 -10.39
CA ALA A 588 -6.65 -5.52 -11.35
C ALA A 588 -7.03 -4.18 -12.01
N GLU A 589 -7.09 -3.09 -11.23
CA GLU A 589 -7.39 -1.74 -11.74
C GLU A 589 -6.38 -1.22 -12.79
N ASN A 590 -5.22 -1.85 -12.97
CA ASN A 590 -4.16 -1.44 -13.91
C ASN A 590 -3.78 -2.52 -14.93
N LEU A 591 -4.49 -3.65 -14.97
CA LEU A 591 -4.18 -4.74 -15.88
C LEU A 591 -4.95 -4.55 -17.20
N ASP A 592 -4.23 -4.30 -18.30
CA ASP A 592 -4.82 -4.31 -19.63
C ASP A 592 -4.72 -5.70 -20.26
N ILE A 593 -5.85 -6.38 -20.36
CA ILE A 593 -5.97 -7.70 -21.00
C ILE A 593 -6.68 -7.65 -22.35
N THR A 594 -6.93 -6.45 -22.88
CA THR A 594 -7.60 -6.26 -24.18
C THR A 594 -6.93 -7.05 -25.32
N PRO A 595 -5.58 -7.16 -25.39
CA PRO A 595 -4.91 -7.98 -26.41
C PRO A 595 -5.27 -9.47 -26.36
N PHE A 596 -5.76 -9.97 -25.23
CA PHE A 596 -6.04 -11.38 -24.97
C PHE A 596 -7.54 -11.67 -24.91
N ALA A 597 -8.37 -10.82 -25.53
CA ALA A 597 -9.83 -10.98 -25.56
C ALA A 597 -10.22 -12.37 -26.10
N GLY A 598 -11.13 -13.04 -25.40
CA GLY A 598 -11.55 -14.42 -25.72
C GLY A 598 -10.64 -15.52 -25.16
N PHE A 599 -9.47 -15.16 -24.61
CA PHE A 599 -8.55 -16.09 -23.95
C PHE A 599 -8.39 -15.79 -22.46
N ALA A 600 -8.10 -14.55 -22.08
CA ALA A 600 -7.92 -14.13 -20.69
C ALA A 600 -9.10 -13.30 -20.18
N TYR A 601 -9.53 -13.57 -18.95
CA TYR A 601 -10.66 -12.91 -18.30
C TYR A 601 -10.26 -12.40 -16.90
N ASP A 602 -10.46 -11.11 -16.63
CA ASP A 602 -10.26 -10.57 -15.29
C ASP A 602 -11.46 -10.88 -14.39
N VAL A 603 -11.25 -11.77 -13.42
CA VAL A 603 -12.25 -12.16 -12.43
C VAL A 603 -11.89 -11.64 -11.03
N SER A 604 -11.00 -10.65 -10.92
CA SER A 604 -10.52 -10.09 -9.64
C SER A 604 -11.61 -9.45 -8.77
N HIS A 605 -12.70 -8.99 -9.40
CA HIS A 605 -13.85 -8.41 -8.70
C HIS A 605 -14.95 -9.41 -8.35
N HIS A 606 -14.83 -10.67 -8.81
CA HIS A 606 -15.79 -11.72 -8.50
C HIS A 606 -15.87 -11.96 -6.98
N THR A 607 -17.06 -12.09 -6.42
CA THR A 607 -17.22 -12.02 -4.96
C THR A 607 -16.80 -13.30 -4.25
N ASP A 608 -17.08 -14.46 -4.82
CA ASP A 608 -16.86 -15.74 -4.19
C ASP A 608 -15.92 -16.62 -5.01
N ILE A 609 -14.73 -16.87 -4.47
CA ILE A 609 -13.71 -17.63 -5.19
C ILE A 609 -14.07 -19.12 -5.33
N SER A 610 -14.95 -19.66 -4.46
CA SER A 610 -15.40 -21.05 -4.56
C SER A 610 -16.14 -21.33 -5.87
N GLU A 611 -16.86 -20.34 -6.42
CA GLU A 611 -17.51 -20.44 -7.74
C GLU A 611 -16.48 -20.54 -8.86
N LEU A 612 -15.34 -19.83 -8.74
CA LEU A 612 -14.23 -19.90 -9.69
C LEU A 612 -13.50 -21.25 -9.60
N TYR A 613 -13.22 -21.75 -8.40
CA TYR A 613 -12.63 -23.08 -8.22
C TYR A 613 -13.46 -24.14 -8.92
N LEU A 614 -14.79 -24.11 -8.71
CA LEU A 614 -15.70 -25.12 -9.21
C LEU A 614 -15.69 -25.24 -10.74
N ILE A 615 -15.54 -24.12 -11.46
CA ILE A 615 -15.49 -24.11 -12.94
C ILE A 615 -14.08 -24.30 -13.51
N SER A 616 -13.04 -24.32 -12.67
CA SER A 616 -11.64 -24.38 -13.12
C SER A 616 -11.12 -25.80 -13.15
N ASP A 617 -10.58 -26.20 -14.30
CA ASP A 617 -9.98 -27.51 -14.53
C ASP A 617 -8.55 -27.60 -13.99
N LEU A 618 -7.88 -26.46 -13.87
CA LEU A 618 -6.51 -26.33 -13.38
C LEU A 618 -6.37 -25.05 -12.53
N LEU A 619 -5.65 -25.15 -11.40
CA LEU A 619 -5.23 -23.98 -10.63
C LEU A 619 -3.73 -23.72 -10.83
N ILE A 620 -3.38 -22.49 -11.22
CA ILE A 620 -2.03 -21.96 -11.15
C ILE A 620 -1.98 -20.97 -9.98
N THR A 621 -1.12 -21.24 -9.00
CA THR A 621 -0.96 -20.35 -7.83
C THR A 621 0.49 -20.36 -7.34
N ASP A 622 0.74 -19.71 -6.21
CA ASP A 622 2.05 -19.67 -5.56
C ASP A 622 1.87 -20.04 -4.07
N TYR A 623 2.35 -19.20 -3.15
CA TYR A 623 2.18 -19.36 -1.69
C TYR A 623 0.80 -18.91 -1.19
N SER A 624 -0.24 -19.03 -2.00
CA SER A 624 -1.60 -18.65 -1.63
C SER A 624 -2.28 -19.77 -0.86
N SER A 625 -3.04 -19.47 0.19
CA SER A 625 -3.76 -20.53 0.91
C SER A 625 -4.92 -21.14 0.11
N VAL A 626 -5.19 -20.64 -1.11
CA VAL A 626 -6.29 -21.10 -1.98
C VAL A 626 -6.12 -22.54 -2.44
N PHE A 627 -4.89 -23.06 -2.56
CA PHE A 627 -4.67 -24.44 -2.98
C PHE A 627 -5.20 -25.46 -1.95
N PHE A 628 -5.26 -25.11 -0.66
CA PHE A 628 -5.89 -25.97 0.35
C PHE A 628 -7.38 -26.16 0.08
N ASP A 629 -8.08 -25.10 -0.32
CA ASP A 629 -9.51 -25.21 -0.64
C ASP A 629 -9.71 -25.92 -1.99
N TYR A 630 -8.88 -25.61 -2.98
CA TYR A 630 -8.99 -26.18 -4.33
C TYR A 630 -8.70 -27.69 -4.36
N ALA A 631 -7.83 -28.18 -3.47
CA ALA A 631 -7.52 -29.60 -3.33
C ALA A 631 -8.77 -30.47 -3.07
N ASN A 632 -9.86 -29.91 -2.52
CA ASN A 632 -11.12 -30.62 -2.34
C ASN A 632 -11.74 -31.12 -3.66
N LEU A 633 -11.40 -30.51 -4.79
CA LEU A 633 -11.90 -30.90 -6.11
C LEU A 633 -11.15 -32.09 -6.72
N GLY A 634 -9.99 -32.49 -6.17
CA GLY A 634 -9.16 -33.55 -6.77
C GLY A 634 -8.54 -33.16 -8.12
N ARG A 635 -8.44 -31.86 -8.41
CA ARG A 635 -8.01 -31.34 -9.73
C ARG A 635 -6.54 -30.90 -9.71
N PRO A 636 -5.86 -30.93 -10.87
CA PRO A 636 -4.45 -30.55 -10.97
C PRO A 636 -4.15 -29.13 -10.50
N MET A 637 -2.95 -28.93 -9.95
CA MET A 637 -2.43 -27.64 -9.48
C MET A 637 -1.00 -27.46 -9.97
N ILE A 638 -0.62 -26.24 -10.35
CA ILE A 638 0.76 -25.86 -10.68
C ILE A 638 1.17 -24.68 -9.79
N PHE A 639 2.34 -24.79 -9.17
CA PHE A 639 2.89 -23.75 -8.30
C PHE A 639 3.92 -22.91 -9.05
N TYR A 640 3.50 -21.74 -9.54
CA TYR A 640 4.36 -20.78 -10.23
C TYR A 640 5.11 -19.90 -9.23
N VAL A 641 6.31 -20.34 -8.86
CA VAL A 641 7.10 -19.87 -7.72
C VAL A 641 8.40 -19.20 -8.16
N TYR A 642 8.28 -18.24 -9.09
CA TYR A 642 9.40 -17.52 -9.71
C TYR A 642 10.31 -16.75 -8.72
N ASP A 643 9.87 -16.57 -7.47
CA ASP A 643 10.56 -15.81 -6.43
C ASP A 643 10.70 -16.55 -5.08
N ILE A 644 10.69 -17.88 -5.09
CA ILE A 644 10.64 -18.71 -3.87
C ILE A 644 11.78 -18.45 -2.89
N GLU A 645 13.00 -18.27 -3.39
CA GLU A 645 14.16 -17.99 -2.56
C GLU A 645 13.95 -16.68 -1.78
N ASN A 646 13.51 -15.63 -2.46
CA ASN A 646 13.23 -14.34 -1.83
C ASN A 646 12.05 -14.44 -0.87
N TYR A 647 10.98 -15.16 -1.24
CA TYR A 647 9.75 -15.21 -0.45
C TYR A 647 9.92 -15.94 0.88
N ARG A 648 10.61 -17.09 0.85
CA ARG A 648 10.88 -17.93 2.02
C ARG A 648 11.73 -17.19 3.06
N ASP A 649 12.77 -16.50 2.58
CA ASP A 649 13.83 -16.00 3.46
C ASP A 649 13.56 -14.57 3.98
N THR A 650 12.67 -13.79 3.34
CA THR A 650 12.50 -12.36 3.68
C THR A 650 11.08 -11.90 4.04
N LEU A 651 10.02 -12.57 3.54
CA LEU A 651 8.67 -11.99 3.59
C LEU A 651 7.80 -12.60 4.68
N ARG A 652 7.69 -13.94 4.79
CA ARG A 652 6.99 -14.68 5.87
C ARG A 652 7.44 -16.15 5.91
N GLY A 653 7.93 -16.63 7.06
CA GLY A 653 8.21 -18.06 7.24
C GLY A 653 6.99 -18.95 7.05
N PHE A 654 7.20 -20.17 6.53
CA PHE A 654 6.17 -21.20 6.40
C PHE A 654 6.07 -22.08 7.65
N TYR A 655 4.91 -22.71 7.84
CA TYR A 655 4.68 -23.66 8.94
C TYR A 655 5.09 -25.10 8.59
N PHE A 656 5.28 -25.42 7.32
CA PHE A 656 5.80 -26.70 6.86
C PHE A 656 6.70 -26.48 5.64
N ASP A 657 7.46 -27.52 5.30
CA ASP A 657 8.29 -27.54 4.10
C ASP A 657 7.41 -27.61 2.85
N PHE A 658 7.12 -26.44 2.29
CA PHE A 658 6.26 -26.28 1.11
C PHE A 658 6.89 -26.90 -0.13
N GLU A 659 8.22 -26.78 -0.30
CA GLU A 659 8.93 -27.32 -1.46
C GLU A 659 8.81 -28.86 -1.50
N ALA A 660 8.91 -29.50 -0.34
CA ALA A 660 8.79 -30.95 -0.24
C ALA A 660 7.35 -31.49 -0.26
N GLN A 661 6.35 -30.72 0.18
CA GLN A 661 4.99 -31.22 0.44
C GLN A 661 3.92 -30.62 -0.49
N ALA A 662 4.26 -29.77 -1.46
CA ALA A 662 3.27 -29.20 -2.37
C ALA A 662 2.54 -30.30 -3.17
N PRO A 663 1.21 -30.19 -3.36
CA PRO A 663 0.40 -31.18 -4.08
C PRO A 663 0.45 -31.01 -5.61
N GLY A 664 1.58 -30.54 -6.15
CA GLY A 664 1.76 -30.23 -7.57
C GLY A 664 3.18 -29.71 -7.85
N PRO A 665 3.58 -29.61 -9.13
CA PRO A 665 4.92 -29.19 -9.51
C PRO A 665 5.20 -27.73 -9.16
N LEU A 666 6.43 -27.47 -8.71
CA LEU A 666 6.97 -26.13 -8.51
C LEU A 666 7.74 -25.72 -9.77
N VAL A 667 7.30 -24.64 -10.42
CA VAL A 667 7.86 -24.14 -11.67
C VAL A 667 8.21 -22.66 -11.55
N LYS A 668 9.22 -22.21 -12.30
CA LYS A 668 9.74 -20.84 -12.21
C LYS A 668 9.54 -20.01 -13.48
N THR A 669 9.21 -20.64 -14.60
CA THR A 669 9.05 -19.99 -15.91
C THR A 669 7.67 -20.27 -16.53
N THR A 670 7.23 -19.42 -17.45
CA THR A 670 5.96 -19.63 -18.18
C THR A 670 6.04 -20.87 -19.06
N GLU A 671 7.20 -21.15 -19.64
CA GLU A 671 7.44 -22.33 -20.48
C GLU A 671 7.27 -23.62 -19.68
N ASP A 672 7.75 -23.66 -18.44
CA ASP A 672 7.54 -24.82 -17.57
C ASP A 672 6.06 -24.99 -17.20
N VAL A 673 5.32 -23.90 -17.00
CA VAL A 673 3.86 -23.96 -16.80
C VAL A 673 3.20 -24.60 -18.02
N ILE A 674 3.46 -24.09 -19.23
CA ILE A 674 2.88 -24.59 -20.48
C ILE A 674 3.22 -26.08 -20.68
N ARG A 675 4.49 -26.47 -20.46
CA ARG A 675 4.96 -27.85 -20.57
C ARG A 675 4.19 -28.81 -19.67
N HIS A 676 3.93 -28.43 -18.41
CA HIS A 676 3.16 -29.28 -17.48
C HIS A 676 1.66 -29.35 -17.85
N ILE A 677 1.13 -28.36 -18.56
CA ILE A 677 -0.25 -28.37 -19.04
C ILE A 677 -0.38 -29.30 -20.27
N GLN A 678 0.55 -29.20 -21.22
CA GLN A 678 0.54 -30.01 -22.45
C GLN A 678 0.96 -31.46 -22.20
N HIS A 679 1.85 -31.69 -21.23
CA HIS A 679 2.37 -33.01 -20.88
C HIS A 679 2.21 -33.30 -19.39
N PRO A 680 0.98 -33.60 -18.92
CA PRO A 680 0.75 -33.91 -17.52
C PRO A 680 1.52 -35.15 -17.08
N ASP A 681 2.37 -35.02 -16.07
CA ASP A 681 3.10 -36.12 -15.46
C ASP A 681 2.41 -36.54 -14.15
N PRO A 682 1.86 -37.77 -14.04
CA PRO A 682 1.27 -38.27 -12.80
C PRO A 682 2.24 -38.23 -11.60
N ALA A 683 3.55 -38.39 -11.82
CA ALA A 683 4.54 -38.30 -10.75
C ALA A 683 4.60 -36.91 -10.11
N SER A 684 4.22 -35.87 -10.86
CA SER A 684 4.12 -34.49 -10.33
C SER A 684 2.98 -34.30 -9.32
N GLN A 685 2.10 -35.29 -9.14
CA GLN A 685 1.04 -35.32 -8.13
C GLN A 685 1.30 -36.34 -7.02
N ALA A 686 2.51 -36.90 -6.91
CA ALA A 686 2.82 -37.95 -5.93
C ALA A 686 2.47 -37.58 -4.47
N ASN A 687 2.51 -36.29 -4.13
CA ASN A 687 2.18 -35.79 -2.80
C ASN A 687 0.68 -35.51 -2.59
N PHE A 688 -0.16 -35.58 -3.62
CA PHE A 688 -1.55 -35.14 -3.56
C PHE A 688 -2.36 -35.92 -2.52
N ASP A 689 -2.26 -37.25 -2.50
CA ASP A 689 -3.03 -38.07 -1.55
C ASP A 689 -2.63 -37.79 -0.09
N ALA A 690 -1.32 -37.72 0.19
CA ALA A 690 -0.81 -37.38 1.51
C ALA A 690 -1.25 -35.97 1.93
N PHE A 691 -1.24 -35.03 1.00
CA PHE A 691 -1.73 -33.67 1.21
C PHE A 691 -3.24 -33.67 1.51
N TYR A 692 -4.04 -34.37 0.72
CA TYR A 692 -5.49 -34.47 0.88
C TYR A 692 -5.86 -35.07 2.25
N GLN A 693 -5.24 -36.18 2.64
CA GLN A 693 -5.48 -36.81 3.94
C GLN A 693 -5.07 -35.90 5.11
N LYS A 694 -4.03 -35.07 4.93
CA LYS A 694 -3.57 -34.15 5.97
C LYS A 694 -4.47 -32.92 6.12
N PHE A 695 -4.98 -32.37 5.01
CA PHE A 695 -5.63 -31.05 5.01
C PHE A 695 -7.12 -31.05 4.67
N CYS A 696 -7.64 -32.07 4.00
CA CYS A 696 -9.00 -32.10 3.43
C CYS A 696 -9.88 -33.23 4.02
N TYR A 697 -9.37 -34.09 4.92
CA TYR A 697 -10.10 -35.27 5.40
C TYR A 697 -11.45 -35.00 6.11
N LEU A 698 -11.74 -33.76 6.51
CA LEU A 698 -13.02 -33.34 7.10
C LEU A 698 -14.00 -32.74 6.09
N GLU A 699 -13.60 -32.58 4.83
CA GLU A 699 -14.38 -31.90 3.81
C GLU A 699 -15.26 -32.92 3.08
N ASP A 700 -16.54 -32.96 3.42
CA ASP A 700 -17.52 -33.95 2.97
C ASP A 700 -18.85 -33.32 2.50
N GLY A 701 -18.93 -31.99 2.42
CA GLY A 701 -20.17 -31.29 2.09
C GLY A 701 -21.07 -30.93 3.27
N GLU A 702 -20.71 -31.29 4.51
CA GLU A 702 -21.53 -31.07 5.71
C GLU A 702 -20.87 -30.18 6.79
N ALA A 703 -19.84 -29.39 6.47
CA ALA A 703 -19.16 -28.55 7.44
C ALA A 703 -20.08 -27.47 8.03
N SER A 704 -20.94 -26.85 7.22
CA SER A 704 -21.93 -25.87 7.65
C SER A 704 -22.89 -26.47 8.69
N LYS A 705 -23.37 -27.69 8.45
CA LYS A 705 -24.25 -28.44 9.38
C LYS A 705 -23.56 -28.68 10.71
N ARG A 706 -22.34 -29.24 10.71
CA ARG A 706 -21.56 -29.51 11.93
C ARG A 706 -21.37 -28.25 12.78
N VAL A 707 -21.04 -27.13 12.14
CA VAL A 707 -20.89 -25.83 12.81
C VAL A 707 -22.23 -25.36 13.40
N VAL A 708 -23.30 -25.45 12.63
CA VAL A 708 -24.62 -24.96 13.06
C VAL A 708 -25.14 -25.76 14.26
N GLU A 709 -25.06 -27.08 14.20
CA GLU A 709 -25.48 -27.97 15.29
C GLU A 709 -24.65 -27.79 16.57
N LYS A 710 -23.36 -27.46 16.44
CA LYS A 710 -22.47 -27.23 17.58
C LYS A 710 -22.72 -25.88 18.27
N VAL A 711 -22.92 -24.82 17.49
CA VAL A 711 -22.90 -23.44 17.99
C VAL A 711 -24.29 -22.93 18.36
N PHE A 712 -25.29 -23.24 17.54
CA PHE A 712 -26.64 -22.70 17.68
C PHE A 712 -27.49 -23.71 18.43
N LYS A 713 -28.30 -23.22 19.38
CA LYS A 713 -29.23 -24.09 20.11
C LYS A 713 -30.39 -24.44 19.17
N THR A 714 -30.29 -25.59 18.52
CA THR A 714 -31.25 -26.12 17.54
C THR A 714 -32.34 -27.01 18.17
N LYS A 715 -32.60 -26.87 19.48
CA LYS A 715 -33.68 -27.55 20.22
C LYS A 715 -34.57 -26.57 20.97
#